data_AF-A0A2D0N122-F1
#
_entry.id   AF-A0A2D0N122-F1
#
_cell.length_a   1.000
_cell.length_b   1.000
_cell.length_c   1.000
_cell.angle_alpha   90.00
_cell.angle_beta   90.00
_cell.angle_gamma   90.00
#
_symmetry.space_group_name_H-M   'P 1'
#
loop_
_entity.id
_entity.type
_entity.pdbx_description
1 polymer ?
#
loop_
_entity_poly.entity_id
_entity_poly.type
_entity_poly.pdbx_seq_one_letter_code
_entity_poly.pdbx_strand_id
1 'polypeptide(L)'
;MPKTVYNSLRSLRINQPYIALFGSGNSIHAITSQEFNFIRSKTFVITINYAPVHLQGHLNMWSDLKVSEFLENHYRNNRKNLQFLAQKGKVPESLKRSIDYWFSVKEEDLRGNYTVVWALQLLQKYFPKKTILLFGIDMYSLHGQGDKWYDRYTSFDRIKRGRTYQIDYNLQRCANQIETHCRRDGVFNCNSQSKLDFFEKRDWRCILPLHILHLCPSALAGAPVHLSKIINKYTNCRSSTILQKHFTSPALNQLRWAYDLVDPSKDQLSDQLLQADIVHYHRKAWGPLTPGKKSLIQYHSPPRQYRPGASDKIFNKRKLVIAQYHPRYYTDAAIVPNLIDIWAPEHLPTKKAKDKVKIFYSWASEMKGGWSDKGSTETIAILEKIKAKYKTAVEIVVFNNRSYEECLLEKQSAHICIDECVTGSYHLQSLEGCSVGALTINNVDQQTKSFIRSVTGQFSDPFLRSSLSQLFIQLCYFIENRPQLEAKGRQARAWMEKHWDPQKLIHRYLQAYFDVFLHDEIRPFDKASFSQSFDYRMSTNVKISDSNRLGDHRLLTSEKTLPEYKHPEGIPARIATANGRPITELYRKYVGEEIYIFGAGPSLFQVEADRFRGKICFGINYAFEVIPWVDYIFVHVLEPYEVIKKHIDNRKFVLPETLVRQWQPDPAKRVTPHRVPTVNRNAFIYPIQDPHSRDLSKKELSLGADASIFTWSSTTHSAIHLAAYMGARIINLIGMDYQLYPNGKVHFPSKYSKTYASQDWHANHRHRQGDEWLTLHLKNQNILVRNLSHILRTRAR
;
A
#
# COMPACT_ATOMS: atom_id res chain seq x y z
N MET A 1 20.97 -60.97 12.44
CA MET A 1 20.08 -60.04 11.70
C MET A 1 20.91 -59.31 10.66
N PRO A 2 20.45 -59.15 9.40
CA PRO A 2 21.18 -58.36 8.42
C PRO A 2 21.37 -56.94 8.96
N LYS A 3 22.56 -56.35 8.82
CA LYS A 3 22.77 -54.92 9.09
C LYS A 3 21.77 -54.17 8.22
N THR A 4 20.70 -53.66 8.82
CA THR A 4 19.75 -52.78 8.14
C THR A 4 20.57 -51.61 7.58
N VAL A 5 20.72 -51.55 6.26
CA VAL A 5 21.36 -50.43 5.59
C VAL A 5 20.41 -49.25 5.74
N TYR A 6 20.62 -48.47 6.79
CA TYR A 6 19.83 -47.27 7.04
C TYR A 6 20.13 -46.26 5.94
N ASN A 7 19.12 -45.78 5.22
CA ASN A 7 19.35 -44.70 4.26
C ASN A 7 19.79 -43.44 5.01
N SER A 8 20.70 -42.69 4.38
CA SER A 8 21.18 -41.42 4.92
C SER A 8 20.51 -40.26 4.21
N LEU A 9 20.47 -39.09 4.85
CA LEU A 9 19.99 -37.86 4.19
C LEU A 9 20.73 -37.55 2.88
N ARG A 10 21.98 -37.99 2.74
CA ARG A 10 22.78 -37.82 1.51
C ARG A 10 22.19 -38.51 0.29
N SER A 11 21.43 -39.58 0.47
CA SER A 11 20.81 -40.31 -0.63
C SER A 11 19.40 -39.80 -0.97
N LEU A 12 18.82 -38.91 -0.16
CA LEU A 12 17.52 -38.32 -0.43
C LEU A 12 17.63 -37.36 -1.63
N ARG A 13 16.89 -37.65 -2.70
CA ARG A 13 16.81 -36.81 -3.90
C ARG A 13 15.55 -35.96 -3.87
N ILE A 14 15.72 -34.64 -3.78
CA ILE A 14 14.62 -33.66 -3.86
C ILE A 14 14.64 -33.02 -5.24
N ASN A 15 13.71 -33.41 -6.11
CA ASN A 15 13.61 -32.88 -7.46
C ASN A 15 12.96 -31.49 -7.48
N GLN A 16 12.08 -31.19 -6.52
CA GLN A 16 11.43 -29.89 -6.37
C GLN A 16 12.47 -28.81 -6.09
N PRO A 17 12.34 -27.60 -6.67
CA PRO A 17 13.26 -26.49 -6.40
C PRO A 17 13.08 -25.89 -4.99
N TYR A 18 11.94 -26.16 -4.36
CA TYR A 18 11.55 -25.62 -3.07
C TYR A 18 11.35 -26.72 -2.03
N ILE A 19 11.64 -26.40 -0.78
CA ILE A 19 11.36 -27.23 0.40
C ILE A 19 10.46 -26.42 1.33
N ALA A 20 9.28 -26.92 1.65
CA ALA A 20 8.38 -26.24 2.59
C ALA A 20 8.47 -26.93 3.96
N LEU A 21 8.90 -26.17 4.97
CA LEU A 21 9.05 -26.63 6.34
C LEU A 21 7.90 -26.09 7.20
N PHE A 22 7.03 -26.97 7.64
CA PHE A 22 5.87 -26.66 8.47
C PHE A 22 6.12 -27.01 9.94
N GLY A 23 6.22 -26.00 10.77
CA GLY A 23 6.22 -26.10 12.23
C GLY A 23 4.80 -26.16 12.81
N SER A 24 4.71 -26.26 14.14
CA SER A 24 3.45 -26.42 14.87
C SER A 24 2.87 -25.12 15.44
N GLY A 25 3.30 -23.97 14.95
CA GLY A 25 2.76 -22.68 15.37
C GLY A 25 1.34 -22.43 14.83
N ASN A 26 0.65 -21.43 15.38
CA ASN A 26 -0.78 -21.21 15.14
C ASN A 26 -1.07 -20.66 13.73
N SER A 27 -0.10 -20.03 13.07
CA SER A 27 -0.25 -19.49 11.71
C SER A 27 -0.60 -20.56 10.68
N ILE A 28 -0.32 -21.83 10.98
CA ILE A 28 -0.68 -22.97 10.12
C ILE A 28 -2.20 -23.07 9.90
N HIS A 29 -3.01 -22.57 10.83
CA HIS A 29 -4.47 -22.54 10.71
C HIS A 29 -4.99 -21.57 9.66
N ALA A 30 -4.17 -20.58 9.27
CA ALA A 30 -4.53 -19.67 8.19
C ALA A 30 -4.36 -20.31 6.81
N ILE A 31 -3.71 -21.48 6.72
CA ILE A 31 -3.46 -22.18 5.46
C ILE A 31 -4.63 -23.13 5.19
N THR A 32 -5.37 -22.84 4.13
CA THR A 32 -6.47 -23.70 3.68
C THR A 32 -5.93 -25.02 3.12
N SER A 33 -6.76 -26.07 3.08
CA SER A 33 -6.38 -27.36 2.47
C SER A 33 -5.98 -27.21 1.00
N GLN A 34 -6.60 -26.28 0.26
CA GLN A 34 -6.27 -26.00 -1.13
C GLN A 34 -4.90 -25.33 -1.28
N GLU A 35 -4.59 -24.34 -0.43
CA GLU A 35 -3.26 -23.72 -0.39
C GLU A 35 -2.19 -24.74 -0.02
N PHE A 36 -2.45 -25.57 0.99
CA PHE A 36 -1.52 -26.63 1.38
C PHE A 36 -1.26 -27.62 0.24
N ASN A 37 -2.30 -28.06 -0.46
CA ASN A 37 -2.16 -28.97 -1.61
C ASN A 37 -1.33 -28.36 -2.75
N PHE A 38 -1.49 -27.05 -3.00
CA PHE A 38 -0.67 -26.34 -3.97
C PHE A 38 0.79 -26.22 -3.53
N ILE A 39 1.04 -25.84 -2.28
CA ILE A 39 2.39 -25.81 -1.72
C ILE A 39 3.01 -27.21 -1.85
N ARG A 40 2.27 -28.26 -1.55
CA ARG A 40 2.72 -29.65 -1.68
C ARG A 40 3.02 -30.06 -3.12
N SER A 41 2.30 -29.56 -4.11
CA SER A 41 2.58 -29.90 -5.52
C SER A 41 3.83 -29.21 -6.06
N LYS A 42 4.22 -28.06 -5.50
CA LYS A 42 5.39 -27.28 -5.94
C LYS A 42 6.63 -27.47 -5.07
N THR A 43 6.49 -28.05 -3.88
CA THR A 43 7.56 -28.17 -2.88
C THR A 43 7.73 -29.60 -2.38
N PHE A 44 8.91 -29.91 -1.85
CA PHE A 44 9.09 -31.06 -0.99
C PHE A 44 8.70 -30.66 0.43
N VAL A 45 7.59 -31.20 0.94
CA VAL A 45 7.05 -30.78 2.24
C VAL A 45 7.67 -31.60 3.38
N ILE A 46 8.14 -30.88 4.38
CA ILE A 46 8.66 -31.40 5.64
C ILE A 46 7.83 -30.82 6.78
N THR A 47 7.45 -31.65 7.72
CA THR A 47 6.72 -31.24 8.92
C THR A 47 7.53 -31.52 10.16
N ILE A 48 7.38 -30.63 11.15
CA ILE A 48 8.05 -30.75 12.44
C ILE A 48 7.00 -30.88 13.54
N ASN A 49 7.25 -31.81 14.46
CA ASN A 49 6.47 -32.05 15.66
C ASN A 49 4.97 -32.30 15.37
N TYR A 50 4.07 -31.44 15.86
CA TYR A 50 2.62 -31.62 15.79
C TYR A 50 1.98 -31.12 14.49
N ALA A 51 2.73 -30.44 13.61
CA ALA A 51 2.22 -29.93 12.32
C ALA A 51 1.44 -30.96 11.48
N PRO A 52 1.86 -32.25 11.39
CA PRO A 52 1.16 -33.25 10.58
C PRO A 52 -0.29 -33.50 11.00
N VAL A 53 -0.61 -33.33 12.30
CA VAL A 53 -1.95 -33.55 12.84
C VAL A 53 -2.95 -32.58 12.21
N HIS A 54 -2.52 -31.37 11.87
CA HIS A 54 -3.39 -30.37 11.26
C HIS A 54 -3.49 -30.51 9.73
N LEU A 55 -2.40 -30.87 9.06
CA LEU A 55 -2.29 -30.81 7.60
C LEU A 55 -2.86 -32.03 6.84
N GLN A 56 -3.53 -32.96 7.54
CA GLN A 56 -4.13 -34.19 6.98
C GLN A 56 -3.25 -34.91 5.92
N GLY A 57 -2.31 -35.75 6.40
CA GLY A 57 -1.65 -36.81 5.61
C GLY A 57 -0.25 -36.51 5.06
N HIS A 58 0.53 -37.58 4.84
CA HIS A 58 1.70 -37.77 3.94
C HIS A 58 2.84 -36.73 3.95
N LEU A 59 3.64 -36.64 5.02
CA LEU A 59 4.71 -35.65 5.09
C LEU A 59 6.02 -36.24 5.63
N ASN A 60 7.13 -35.73 5.11
CA ASN A 60 8.45 -36.00 5.64
C ASN A 60 8.51 -35.46 7.06
N MET A 61 8.62 -36.35 8.04
CA MET A 61 8.39 -35.93 9.42
C MET A 61 9.68 -35.83 10.20
N TRP A 62 9.73 -34.81 11.04
CA TRP A 62 10.79 -34.60 12.02
C TRP A 62 10.25 -34.52 13.44
N SER A 63 10.67 -35.46 14.27
CA SER A 63 10.06 -35.69 15.57
C SER A 63 11.11 -36.02 16.62
N ASP A 64 10.91 -35.50 17.84
CA ASP A 64 11.62 -35.96 19.03
C ASP A 64 10.98 -37.24 19.59
N LEU A 65 11.59 -37.85 20.61
CA LEU A 65 11.12 -39.12 21.17
C LEU A 65 9.66 -39.06 21.67
N LYS A 66 9.26 -37.97 22.32
CA LYS A 66 7.94 -37.85 22.96
C LYS A 66 6.85 -37.52 21.94
N VAL A 67 7.18 -36.70 20.95
CA VAL A 67 6.29 -36.43 19.82
C VAL A 67 6.12 -37.70 18.98
N SER A 68 7.16 -38.53 18.87
CA SER A 68 7.11 -39.78 18.11
C SER A 68 6.15 -40.81 18.72
N GLU A 69 6.11 -40.94 20.05
CA GLU A 69 5.16 -41.83 20.75
C GLU A 69 3.70 -41.39 20.55
N PHE A 70 3.43 -40.09 20.66
CA PHE A 70 2.10 -39.55 20.39
C PHE A 70 1.66 -39.79 18.94
N LEU A 71 2.57 -39.54 17.99
CA LEU A 71 2.31 -39.67 16.56
C LEU A 71 2.16 -41.13 16.15
N GLU A 72 2.86 -42.06 16.79
CA GLU A 72 2.71 -43.49 16.54
C GLU A 72 1.25 -43.95 16.69
N ASN A 73 0.59 -43.56 17.78
CA ASN A 73 -0.82 -43.91 18.03
C ASN A 73 -1.73 -43.28 16.98
N HIS A 74 -1.44 -42.05 16.57
CA HIS A 74 -2.21 -41.36 15.53
C HIS A 74 -2.05 -42.01 14.14
N TYR A 75 -0.85 -42.46 13.79
CA TYR A 75 -0.50 -43.01 12.48
C TYR A 75 -0.82 -44.49 12.30
N ARG A 76 -0.83 -45.29 13.38
CA ARG A 76 -1.28 -46.69 13.32
C ARG A 76 -2.68 -46.82 12.70
N ASN A 77 -3.53 -45.81 12.90
CA ASN A 77 -4.89 -45.76 12.39
C ASN A 77 -5.02 -45.15 10.98
N ASN A 78 -3.92 -44.64 10.38
CA ASN A 78 -3.93 -43.86 9.14
C ASN A 78 -2.75 -44.21 8.21
N ARG A 79 -2.40 -45.50 8.09
CA ARG A 79 -1.25 -45.97 7.30
C ARG A 79 -1.37 -45.57 5.82
N LYS A 80 -0.48 -44.70 5.36
CA LYS A 80 -0.23 -44.47 3.93
C LYS A 80 1.27 -44.16 3.69
N ASN A 81 1.73 -44.23 2.42
CA ASN A 81 3.13 -44.02 1.99
C ASN A 81 3.72 -42.72 2.56
N LEU A 82 4.55 -42.85 3.60
CA LEU A 82 5.19 -41.76 4.33
C LEU A 82 6.69 -41.97 4.29
N GLN A 83 7.45 -40.89 4.09
CA GLN A 83 8.89 -40.89 4.29
C GLN A 83 9.17 -40.35 5.69
N PHE A 84 9.86 -41.09 6.54
CA PHE A 84 10.12 -40.70 7.92
C PHE A 84 11.61 -40.42 8.13
N LEU A 85 11.92 -39.25 8.66
CA LEU A 85 13.27 -38.81 8.95
C LEU A 85 13.46 -38.74 10.47
N ALA A 86 14.49 -39.37 11.02
CA ALA A 86 14.66 -39.40 12.47
C ALA A 86 16.09 -39.34 12.99
N GLN A 87 16.21 -38.79 14.21
CA GLN A 87 17.48 -38.75 14.92
C GLN A 87 17.80 -40.15 15.48
N LYS A 88 19.02 -40.63 15.24
CA LYS A 88 19.51 -41.89 15.81
C LYS A 88 19.33 -41.88 17.34
N GLY A 89 18.70 -42.93 17.87
CA GLY A 89 18.49 -43.12 19.31
C GLY A 89 17.35 -42.31 19.94
N LYS A 90 16.49 -41.65 19.15
CA LYS A 90 15.34 -40.87 19.64
C LYS A 90 13.99 -41.35 19.12
N VAL A 91 13.91 -42.60 18.64
CA VAL A 91 12.69 -43.18 18.08
C VAL A 91 12.32 -44.45 18.86
N PRO A 92 11.04 -44.64 19.24
CA PRO A 92 10.56 -45.89 19.83
C PRO A 92 10.84 -47.10 18.93
N GLU A 93 11.07 -48.28 19.52
CA GLU A 93 11.41 -49.51 18.78
C GLU A 93 10.37 -49.85 17.69
N SER A 94 9.10 -49.65 18.02
CA SER A 94 7.95 -49.90 17.16
C SER A 94 7.93 -49.07 15.88
N LEU A 95 8.55 -47.89 15.87
CA LEU A 95 8.66 -47.03 14.69
C LEU A 95 9.94 -47.25 13.89
N LYS A 96 10.97 -47.94 14.42
CA LYS A 96 12.28 -48.09 13.74
C LYS A 96 12.19 -48.67 12.33
N ARG A 97 11.24 -49.58 12.09
CA ARG A 97 11.02 -50.21 10.77
C ARG A 97 10.32 -49.31 9.76
N SER A 98 9.76 -48.19 10.22
CA SER A 98 9.08 -47.20 9.40
C SER A 98 9.95 -45.97 9.13
N ILE A 99 11.23 -45.99 9.55
CA ILE A 99 12.17 -44.88 9.35
C ILE A 99 12.90 -45.03 8.03
N ASP A 100 12.60 -44.15 7.09
CA ASP A 100 13.26 -44.12 5.78
C ASP A 100 14.66 -43.54 5.87
N TYR A 101 14.86 -42.48 6.65
CA TYR A 101 16.12 -41.74 6.71
C TYR A 101 16.57 -41.46 8.14
N TRP A 102 17.86 -41.67 8.41
CA TRP A 102 18.45 -41.42 9.73
C TRP A 102 19.48 -40.28 9.69
N PHE A 103 19.56 -39.52 10.79
CA PHE A 103 20.61 -38.53 11.00
C PHE A 103 21.15 -38.59 12.45
N SER A 104 22.38 -38.12 12.66
CA SER A 104 23.03 -38.07 13.96
C SER A 104 23.53 -36.65 14.23
N VAL A 105 23.15 -36.07 15.37
CA VAL A 105 23.61 -34.73 15.77
C VAL A 105 25.14 -34.64 15.80
N LYS A 106 25.81 -35.70 16.30
CA LYS A 106 27.27 -35.74 16.37
C LYS A 106 27.92 -35.91 15.00
N GLU A 107 27.42 -36.82 14.17
CA GLU A 107 27.99 -37.06 12.83
C GLU A 107 27.77 -35.87 11.89
N GLU A 108 26.70 -35.11 12.12
CA GLU A 108 26.31 -34.00 11.26
C GLU A 108 26.83 -32.63 11.73
N ASP A 109 27.51 -32.57 12.89
CA ASP A 109 27.92 -31.35 13.61
C ASP A 109 26.75 -30.36 13.81
N LEU A 110 25.58 -30.89 14.22
CA LEU A 110 24.40 -30.05 14.45
C LEU A 110 24.50 -29.35 15.80
N ARG A 111 24.19 -28.04 15.80
CA ARG A 111 24.25 -27.18 16.99
C ARG A 111 22.88 -26.58 17.30
N GLY A 112 22.66 -26.22 18.56
CA GLY A 112 21.37 -25.73 19.08
C GLY A 112 20.53 -26.84 19.70
N ASN A 113 19.46 -26.48 20.40
CA ASN A 113 18.59 -27.40 21.15
C ASN A 113 17.14 -27.41 20.66
N TYR A 114 16.92 -27.10 19.37
CA TYR A 114 15.59 -27.03 18.78
C TYR A 114 15.52 -27.78 17.47
N THR A 115 14.45 -28.58 17.30
CA THR A 115 14.20 -29.32 16.08
C THR A 115 14.15 -28.43 14.85
N VAL A 116 13.64 -27.19 14.92
CA VAL A 116 13.67 -26.31 13.73
C VAL A 116 15.10 -25.90 13.32
N VAL A 117 15.99 -25.67 14.27
CA VAL A 117 17.39 -25.24 14.02
C VAL A 117 18.15 -26.34 13.29
N TRP A 118 18.04 -27.57 13.79
CA TRP A 118 18.66 -28.72 13.14
C TRP A 118 18.15 -28.89 11.69
N ALA A 119 16.91 -28.49 11.41
CA ALA A 119 16.22 -28.82 10.14
C ALA A 119 16.81 -27.96 9.07
N LEU A 120 16.85 -26.68 9.38
CA LEU A 120 17.49 -25.67 8.57
C LEU A 120 18.95 -26.01 8.33
N GLN A 121 19.72 -26.41 9.36
CA GLN A 121 21.12 -26.80 9.20
C GLN A 121 21.29 -27.99 8.23
N LEU A 122 20.50 -29.05 8.38
CA LEU A 122 20.59 -30.21 7.49
C LEU A 122 20.13 -29.90 6.07
N LEU A 123 19.02 -29.17 5.91
CA LEU A 123 18.50 -28.80 4.60
C LEU A 123 19.48 -27.90 3.86
N GLN A 124 20.12 -26.96 4.56
CA GLN A 124 21.16 -26.13 3.97
C GLN A 124 22.44 -26.90 3.66
N LYS A 125 22.81 -27.89 4.48
CA LYS A 125 24.00 -28.73 4.26
C LYS A 125 23.82 -29.63 3.04
N TYR A 126 22.67 -30.30 2.94
CA TYR A 126 22.44 -31.33 1.92
C TYR A 126 21.73 -30.81 0.67
N PHE A 127 21.02 -29.69 0.77
CA PHE A 127 20.29 -29.08 -0.33
C PHE A 127 20.58 -27.57 -0.45
N PRO A 128 21.86 -27.15 -0.53
CA PRO A 128 22.26 -25.73 -0.49
C PRO A 128 21.70 -24.88 -1.63
N LYS A 129 21.28 -25.51 -2.74
CA LYS A 129 20.71 -24.84 -3.90
C LYS A 129 19.18 -24.70 -3.85
N LYS A 130 18.52 -25.26 -2.84
CA LYS A 130 17.05 -25.24 -2.72
C LYS A 130 16.61 -24.04 -1.90
N THR A 131 15.45 -23.49 -2.27
CA THR A 131 14.80 -22.45 -1.48
C THR A 131 13.93 -23.08 -0.39
N ILE A 132 14.04 -22.60 0.85
CA ILE A 132 13.30 -23.12 2.01
C ILE A 132 12.20 -22.13 2.39
N LEU A 133 10.97 -22.63 2.52
CA LEU A 133 9.79 -21.86 2.91
C LEU A 133 9.34 -22.26 4.31
N LEU A 134 9.19 -21.31 5.21
CA LEU A 134 8.84 -21.57 6.61
C LEU A 134 7.38 -21.24 6.91
N PHE A 135 6.63 -22.22 7.39
CA PHE A 135 5.23 -22.12 7.80
C PHE A 135 5.05 -22.64 9.22
N GLY A 136 4.07 -22.15 9.98
CA GLY A 136 3.83 -22.56 11.36
C GLY A 136 5.03 -22.36 12.29
N ILE A 137 5.86 -21.33 12.07
CA ILE A 137 7.01 -20.99 12.94
C ILE A 137 6.79 -19.63 13.61
N ASP A 138 5.54 -19.29 13.87
CA ASP A 138 5.15 -18.24 14.78
C ASP A 138 5.40 -18.72 16.22
N MET A 139 6.44 -18.19 16.83
CA MET A 139 6.86 -18.55 18.18
C MET A 139 5.92 -18.00 19.29
N TYR A 140 4.75 -17.45 18.93
CA TYR A 140 3.83 -16.73 19.82
C TYR A 140 2.41 -17.30 19.74
N SER A 141 1.65 -17.24 20.85
CA SER A 141 0.20 -17.04 20.76
C SER A 141 -0.07 -15.54 20.72
N LEU A 142 -0.94 -15.08 19.82
CA LEU A 142 -1.18 -13.65 19.58
C LEU A 142 -1.90 -12.92 20.73
N HIS A 143 -2.34 -13.64 21.76
CA HIS A 143 -3.33 -13.12 22.71
C HIS A 143 -2.96 -13.25 24.18
N GLY A 144 -1.73 -13.65 24.54
CA GLY A 144 -1.38 -13.87 25.95
C GLY A 144 -2.16 -15.02 26.61
N GLN A 145 -3.09 -15.65 25.89
CA GLN A 145 -3.65 -16.96 26.23
C GLN A 145 -2.55 -17.98 25.92
N GLY A 146 -2.01 -18.61 26.97
CA GLY A 146 -0.79 -19.43 26.93
C GLY A 146 -0.86 -20.72 26.10
N ASP A 147 -1.95 -20.97 25.38
CA ASP A 147 -2.19 -22.24 24.71
C ASP A 147 -1.85 -22.16 23.21
N LYS A 148 -0.98 -23.06 22.77
CA LYS A 148 -0.82 -23.41 21.36
C LYS A 148 -1.94 -24.38 20.97
N TRP A 149 -2.33 -24.38 19.70
CA TRP A 149 -3.45 -25.23 19.23
C TRP A 149 -3.31 -26.72 19.56
N TYR A 150 -2.07 -27.21 19.71
CA TYR A 150 -1.80 -28.60 20.02
C TYR A 150 -1.80 -28.93 21.51
N ASP A 151 -1.95 -27.95 22.42
CA ASP A 151 -2.08 -28.19 23.87
C ASP A 151 -3.27 -29.08 24.24
N ARG A 152 -4.29 -29.12 23.37
CA ARG A 152 -5.43 -30.05 23.52
C ARG A 152 -5.07 -31.52 23.32
N TYR A 153 -3.91 -31.81 22.71
CA TYR A 153 -3.45 -33.16 22.44
C TYR A 153 -2.39 -33.63 23.44
N THR A 154 -1.72 -32.72 24.15
CA THR A 154 -0.64 -33.05 25.09
C THR A 154 -0.76 -32.27 26.40
N SER A 155 -1.36 -32.90 27.42
CA SER A 155 -1.40 -32.33 28.78
C SER A 155 0.00 -32.06 29.34
N PHE A 156 1.00 -32.85 28.92
CA PHE A 156 2.41 -32.68 29.28
C PHE A 156 2.98 -31.32 28.86
N ASP A 157 2.80 -30.90 27.60
CA ASP A 157 3.36 -29.62 27.13
C ASP A 157 2.66 -28.43 27.78
N ARG A 158 1.35 -28.55 27.98
CA ARG A 158 0.54 -27.56 28.71
C ARG A 158 1.05 -27.36 30.13
N ILE A 159 1.27 -28.45 30.88
CA ILE A 159 1.79 -28.42 32.25
C ILE A 159 3.21 -27.84 32.29
N LYS A 160 4.07 -28.25 31.36
CA LYS A 160 5.47 -27.78 31.30
C LYS A 160 5.55 -26.28 31.03
N ARG A 161 4.73 -25.76 30.11
CA ARG A 161 4.62 -24.32 29.84
C ARG A 161 4.19 -23.53 31.09
N GLY A 162 3.19 -24.02 31.81
CA GLY A 162 2.68 -23.37 33.03
C GLY A 162 3.63 -23.40 34.23
N ARG A 163 4.59 -24.33 34.29
CA ARG A 163 5.51 -24.49 35.45
C ARG A 163 6.93 -23.98 35.26
N THR A 164 7.47 -23.94 34.03
CA THR A 164 8.94 -23.75 33.83
C THR A 164 9.36 -22.83 32.69
N TYR A 165 8.45 -22.41 31.80
CA TYR A 165 8.81 -21.44 30.77
C TYR A 165 8.59 -20.02 31.29
N GLN A 166 9.64 -19.35 31.75
CA GLN A 166 9.71 -17.89 31.56
C GLN A 166 9.81 -17.66 30.04
N ILE A 167 8.65 -17.52 29.41
CA ILE A 167 8.46 -17.59 27.96
C ILE A 167 9.37 -16.60 27.21
N ASP A 168 9.58 -15.40 27.75
CA ASP A 168 10.34 -14.37 27.04
C ASP A 168 11.85 -14.67 26.90
N TYR A 169 12.54 -15.15 27.95
CA TYR A 169 14.00 -15.34 27.91
C TYR A 169 14.43 -16.51 27.01
N ASN A 170 13.70 -17.63 27.06
CA ASN A 170 14.01 -18.81 26.23
C ASN A 170 13.60 -18.63 24.77
N LEU A 171 12.56 -17.83 24.49
CA LEU A 171 12.17 -17.51 23.12
C LEU A 171 13.18 -16.60 22.43
N GLN A 172 13.68 -15.57 23.11
CA GLN A 172 14.72 -14.72 22.55
C GLN A 172 16.00 -15.54 22.29
N ARG A 173 16.37 -16.43 23.22
CA ARG A 173 17.50 -17.36 23.01
C ARG A 173 17.29 -18.29 21.82
N CYS A 174 16.08 -18.83 21.64
CA CYS A 174 15.73 -19.66 20.49
C CYS A 174 15.81 -18.87 19.18
N ALA A 175 15.21 -17.68 19.14
CA ALA A 175 15.28 -16.76 18.00
C ALA A 175 16.75 -16.44 17.65
N ASN A 176 17.57 -16.09 18.64
CA ASN A 176 18.99 -15.78 18.46
C ASN A 176 19.79 -17.00 17.96
N GLN A 177 19.47 -18.22 18.43
CA GLN A 177 20.12 -19.44 17.93
C GLN A 177 19.73 -19.75 16.48
N ILE A 178 18.44 -19.64 16.13
CA ILE A 178 17.99 -19.78 14.74
C ILE A 178 18.70 -18.72 13.90
N GLU A 179 18.70 -17.46 14.32
CA GLU A 179 19.36 -16.36 13.60
C GLU A 179 20.86 -16.63 13.39
N THR A 180 21.59 -16.99 14.44
CA THR A 180 23.04 -17.23 14.40
C THR A 180 23.39 -18.34 13.41
N HIS A 181 22.52 -19.34 13.26
CA HIS A 181 22.74 -20.48 12.40
C HIS A 181 22.11 -20.36 11.01
N CYS A 182 21.18 -19.44 10.78
CA CYS A 182 20.32 -19.43 9.58
C CYS A 182 20.40 -18.17 8.69
N ARG A 183 21.33 -17.24 8.93
CA ARG A 183 21.60 -16.09 8.03
C ARG A 183 22.23 -16.55 6.69
N ARG A 184 21.45 -17.18 5.82
CA ARG A 184 21.84 -17.52 4.45
C ARG A 184 20.71 -17.16 3.47
N ASP A 185 21.11 -16.83 2.25
CA ASP A 185 20.19 -16.59 1.14
C ASP A 185 19.31 -17.82 0.87
N GLY A 186 18.03 -17.59 0.53
CA GLY A 186 17.11 -18.65 0.13
C GLY A 186 16.26 -19.28 1.25
N VAL A 187 16.18 -18.69 2.44
CA VAL A 187 15.20 -19.08 3.48
C VAL A 187 14.20 -17.96 3.71
N PHE A 188 12.91 -18.25 3.49
CA PHE A 188 11.84 -17.26 3.59
C PHE A 188 10.84 -17.58 4.70
N ASN A 189 10.47 -16.56 5.46
CA ASN A 189 9.42 -16.66 6.46
C ASN A 189 8.06 -16.34 5.82
N CYS A 190 7.25 -17.38 5.62
CA CYS A 190 5.92 -17.29 4.99
C CYS A 190 4.79 -17.14 6.02
N ASN A 191 5.12 -16.87 7.29
CA ASN A 191 4.15 -16.68 8.35
C ASN A 191 3.76 -15.20 8.45
N SER A 192 2.50 -14.89 8.14
CA SER A 192 1.96 -13.51 8.20
C SER A 192 2.10 -12.86 9.58
N GLN A 193 2.11 -13.66 10.66
CA GLN A 193 2.08 -13.18 12.05
C GLN A 193 3.35 -13.49 12.85
N SER A 194 4.38 -14.05 12.21
CA SER A 194 5.63 -14.38 12.92
C SER A 194 6.43 -13.11 13.22
N LYS A 195 6.99 -13.00 14.43
CA LYS A 195 7.96 -11.95 14.79
C LYS A 195 9.42 -12.33 14.51
N LEU A 196 9.64 -13.39 13.73
CA LEU A 196 10.99 -13.75 13.28
C LEU A 196 11.36 -12.82 12.12
N ASP A 197 11.98 -11.68 12.47
CA ASP A 197 12.35 -10.62 11.53
C ASP A 197 13.71 -10.86 10.85
N PHE A 198 14.47 -11.86 11.30
CA PHE A 198 15.78 -12.21 10.74
C PHE A 198 15.72 -13.07 9.48
N PHE A 199 14.54 -13.56 9.08
CA PHE A 199 14.30 -14.14 7.77
C PHE A 199 13.63 -13.09 6.88
N GLU A 200 13.91 -13.12 5.58
CA GLU A 200 13.16 -12.30 4.64
C GLU A 200 11.69 -12.77 4.65
N LYS A 201 10.79 -11.88 5.11
CA LYS A 201 9.35 -12.14 5.07
C LYS A 201 8.86 -11.96 3.66
N ARG A 202 8.31 -13.04 3.11
CA ARG A 202 7.68 -13.01 1.79
C ARG A 202 6.39 -13.79 1.85
N ASP A 203 5.36 -13.27 1.18
CA ASP A 203 4.19 -14.07 0.88
C ASP A 203 4.67 -15.26 0.03
N TRP A 204 4.32 -16.48 0.43
CA TRP A 204 4.68 -17.68 -0.31
C TRP A 204 4.17 -17.62 -1.76
N ARG A 205 3.09 -16.86 -2.01
CA ARG A 205 2.55 -16.55 -3.34
C ARG A 205 3.55 -15.80 -4.22
N CYS A 206 4.42 -15.00 -3.63
CA CYS A 206 5.50 -14.32 -4.38
C CYS A 206 6.69 -15.24 -4.66
N ILE A 207 6.76 -16.42 -4.03
CA ILE A 207 7.89 -17.35 -4.16
C ILE A 207 7.53 -18.57 -5.01
N LEU A 208 6.35 -19.16 -4.80
CA LEU A 208 5.94 -20.35 -5.53
C LEU A 208 5.50 -19.98 -6.96
N PRO A 209 6.01 -20.68 -7.97
CA PRO A 209 5.77 -20.33 -9.37
C PRO A 209 4.39 -20.79 -9.82
N LEU A 210 3.64 -19.88 -10.43
CA LEU A 210 2.52 -20.20 -11.32
C LEU A 210 3.00 -20.10 -12.78
N HIS A 211 2.41 -20.88 -13.68
CA HIS A 211 2.48 -20.63 -15.12
C HIS A 211 1.20 -19.93 -15.58
N ILE A 212 1.33 -18.67 -15.98
CA ILE A 212 0.24 -17.83 -16.51
C ILE A 212 0.30 -17.80 -18.04
N LEU A 213 -0.80 -18.14 -18.69
CA LEU A 213 -0.93 -18.05 -20.14
C LEU A 213 -1.85 -16.89 -20.52
N HIS A 214 -1.33 -15.89 -21.21
CA HIS A 214 -2.08 -14.75 -21.70
C HIS A 214 -2.63 -15.01 -23.10
N LEU A 215 -3.96 -15.01 -23.25
CA LEU A 215 -4.63 -15.20 -24.53
C LEU A 215 -5.20 -13.86 -25.04
N CYS A 216 -4.68 -13.40 -26.18
CA CYS A 216 -4.92 -12.05 -26.70
C CYS A 216 -5.57 -12.13 -28.08
N PRO A 217 -6.81 -11.62 -28.27
CA PRO A 217 -7.42 -11.53 -29.59
C PRO A 217 -6.83 -10.38 -30.43
N SER A 218 -6.05 -9.49 -29.83
CA SER A 218 -5.40 -8.38 -30.53
C SER A 218 -4.15 -7.93 -29.76
N ALA A 219 -3.31 -7.11 -30.38
CA ALA A 219 -2.07 -6.63 -29.78
C ALA A 219 -2.27 -5.78 -28.50
N LEU A 220 -3.42 -5.09 -28.37
CA LEU A 220 -3.76 -4.26 -27.19
C LEU A 220 -2.62 -3.31 -26.77
N ALA A 221 -1.96 -2.70 -27.77
CA ALA A 221 -0.77 -1.85 -27.60
C ALA A 221 0.35 -2.51 -26.76
N GLY A 222 0.48 -3.84 -26.81
CA GLY A 222 1.55 -4.57 -26.14
C GLY A 222 1.34 -4.78 -24.63
N ALA A 223 0.23 -4.32 -24.04
CA ALA A 223 0.00 -4.44 -22.60
C ALA A 223 0.16 -5.88 -22.05
N PRO A 224 -0.35 -6.95 -22.72
CA PRO A 224 -0.13 -8.33 -22.28
C PRO A 224 1.34 -8.76 -22.34
N VAL A 225 2.08 -8.29 -23.34
CA VAL A 225 3.51 -8.59 -23.52
C VAL A 225 4.33 -7.91 -22.43
N HIS A 226 4.07 -6.64 -22.13
CA HIS A 226 4.71 -5.95 -21.01
C HIS A 226 4.45 -6.65 -19.67
N LEU A 227 3.20 -7.00 -19.40
CA LEU A 227 2.83 -7.72 -18.19
C LEU A 227 3.57 -9.06 -18.10
N SER A 228 3.60 -9.84 -19.18
CA SER A 228 4.31 -11.13 -19.22
C SER A 228 5.81 -10.98 -18.97
N LYS A 229 6.47 -10.01 -19.61
CA LYS A 229 7.88 -9.70 -19.39
C LYS A 229 8.15 -9.31 -17.93
N ILE A 230 7.29 -8.49 -17.33
CA ILE A 230 7.40 -8.07 -15.93
C ILE A 230 7.20 -9.25 -14.97
N ILE A 231 6.24 -10.15 -15.23
CA ILE A 231 6.05 -11.38 -14.46
C ILE A 231 7.33 -12.22 -14.50
N ASN A 232 7.86 -12.47 -15.70
CA ASN A 232 9.06 -13.28 -15.89
C ASN A 232 10.32 -12.63 -15.28
N LYS A 233 10.41 -11.30 -15.27
CA LYS A 233 11.58 -10.56 -14.77
C LYS A 233 11.59 -10.40 -13.25
N TYR A 234 10.44 -10.10 -12.64
CA TYR A 234 10.36 -9.66 -11.24
C TYR A 234 9.75 -10.69 -10.28
N THR A 235 9.34 -11.85 -10.79
CA THR A 235 8.67 -12.88 -9.98
C THR A 235 9.23 -14.25 -10.32
N ASN A 236 8.93 -15.24 -9.47
CA ASN A 236 9.25 -16.63 -9.77
C ASN A 236 8.22 -17.29 -10.72
N CYS A 237 7.12 -16.60 -11.04
CA CYS A 237 6.13 -17.14 -11.97
C CYS A 237 6.66 -17.14 -13.40
N ARG A 238 6.15 -18.07 -14.20
CA ARG A 238 6.35 -18.10 -15.64
C ARG A 238 5.13 -17.50 -16.31
N SER A 239 5.36 -16.71 -17.35
CA SER A 239 4.31 -16.13 -18.17
C SER A 239 4.61 -16.33 -19.65
N SER A 240 3.59 -16.72 -20.42
CA SER A 240 3.63 -16.77 -21.89
C SER A 240 2.43 -16.08 -22.51
N THR A 241 2.58 -15.62 -23.74
CA THR A 241 1.64 -14.77 -24.46
C THR A 241 1.33 -15.34 -25.84
N ILE A 242 0.04 -15.40 -26.16
CA ILE A 242 -0.45 -15.85 -27.46
C ILE A 242 -1.33 -14.77 -28.07
N LEU A 243 -1.02 -14.41 -29.31
CA LEU A 243 -1.83 -13.51 -30.13
C LEU A 243 -2.60 -14.31 -31.20
N GLN A 244 -3.89 -14.01 -31.36
CA GLN A 244 -4.69 -14.44 -32.51
C GLN A 244 -4.91 -13.25 -33.45
N LYS A 245 -4.26 -13.21 -34.62
CA LYS A 245 -4.29 -12.07 -35.56
C LYS A 245 -5.63 -11.86 -36.24
N HIS A 246 -6.52 -12.86 -36.28
CA HIS A 246 -7.80 -12.77 -37.00
C HIS A 246 -8.69 -11.58 -36.58
N PHE A 247 -8.40 -10.88 -35.46
CA PHE A 247 -9.12 -9.68 -35.04
C PHE A 247 -8.27 -8.39 -35.04
N THR A 248 -7.14 -8.36 -35.74
CA THR A 248 -6.28 -7.17 -35.90
C THR A 248 -6.40 -6.57 -37.30
N SER A 249 -6.50 -5.23 -37.39
CA SER A 249 -6.44 -4.57 -38.69
C SER A 249 -5.02 -4.71 -39.28
N PRO A 250 -4.86 -4.74 -40.62
CA PRO A 250 -3.54 -4.80 -41.25
C PRO A 250 -2.57 -3.70 -40.80
N ALA A 251 -3.09 -2.50 -40.45
CA ALA A 251 -2.30 -1.39 -39.90
C ALA A 251 -1.69 -1.70 -38.51
N LEU A 252 -2.41 -2.45 -37.67
CA LEU A 252 -1.93 -2.86 -36.35
C LEU A 252 -0.93 -4.03 -36.41
N ASN A 253 -0.88 -4.78 -37.52
CA ASN A 253 0.11 -5.85 -37.72
C ASN A 253 1.54 -5.34 -37.95
N GLN A 254 1.72 -4.04 -38.22
CA GLN A 254 3.04 -3.42 -38.33
C GLN A 254 3.66 -3.12 -36.95
N LEU A 255 2.85 -3.08 -35.88
CA LEU A 255 3.30 -2.96 -34.50
C LEU A 255 3.76 -4.34 -34.02
N ARG A 256 5.02 -4.70 -34.30
CA ARG A 256 5.59 -5.99 -33.93
C ARG A 256 5.86 -6.03 -32.43
N TRP A 257 4.98 -6.68 -31.68
CA TRP A 257 5.24 -7.04 -30.29
C TRP A 257 5.77 -8.46 -30.22
N ALA A 258 6.75 -8.71 -29.35
CA ALA A 258 7.37 -10.02 -29.14
C ALA A 258 6.45 -10.98 -28.36
N TYR A 259 5.35 -11.42 -28.99
CA TYR A 259 4.52 -12.52 -28.49
C TYR A 259 5.25 -13.86 -28.62
N ASP A 260 5.03 -14.77 -27.68
CA ASP A 260 5.65 -16.11 -27.71
C ASP A 260 5.11 -16.96 -28.85
N LEU A 261 3.79 -16.87 -29.10
CA LEU A 261 3.14 -17.47 -30.26
C LEU A 261 2.15 -16.51 -30.92
N VAL A 262 2.07 -16.57 -32.24
CA VAL A 262 1.16 -15.77 -33.05
C VAL A 262 0.43 -16.70 -34.01
N ASP A 263 -0.90 -16.71 -33.96
CA ASP A 263 -1.77 -17.65 -34.68
C ASP A 263 -1.33 -19.12 -34.51
N PRO A 264 -1.28 -19.61 -33.25
CA PRO A 264 -0.83 -20.99 -33.02
C PRO A 264 -1.78 -22.00 -33.66
N SER A 265 -1.23 -23.16 -34.03
CA SER A 265 -2.05 -24.33 -34.35
C SER A 265 -2.89 -24.77 -33.13
N LYS A 266 -3.92 -25.59 -33.37
CA LYS A 266 -4.72 -26.18 -32.28
C LYS A 266 -3.85 -26.95 -31.29
N ASP A 267 -2.87 -27.70 -31.78
CA ASP A 267 -1.97 -28.50 -30.95
C ASP A 267 -1.05 -27.62 -30.10
N GLN A 268 -0.44 -26.59 -30.71
CA GLN A 268 0.38 -25.61 -29.98
C GLN A 268 -0.41 -24.91 -28.88
N LEU A 269 -1.66 -24.50 -29.15
CA LEU A 269 -2.53 -23.90 -28.16
C LEU A 269 -2.89 -24.89 -27.04
N SER A 270 -3.19 -26.15 -27.40
CA SER A 270 -3.50 -27.22 -26.45
C SER A 270 -2.33 -27.49 -25.50
N ASP A 271 -1.10 -27.56 -26.02
CA ASP A 271 0.11 -27.78 -25.23
C ASP A 271 0.35 -26.64 -24.23
N GLN A 272 0.15 -25.39 -24.66
CA GLN A 272 0.27 -24.24 -23.77
C GLN A 272 -0.81 -24.24 -22.68
N LEU A 273 -2.06 -24.55 -23.04
CA LEU A 273 -3.18 -24.67 -22.10
C LEU A 273 -2.95 -25.79 -21.07
N LEU A 274 -2.36 -26.91 -21.49
CA LEU A 274 -2.05 -28.04 -20.60
C LEU A 274 -1.02 -27.62 -19.54
N GLN A 275 0.02 -26.89 -19.94
CA GLN A 275 1.09 -26.42 -19.05
C GLN A 275 0.66 -25.28 -18.12
N ALA A 276 -0.30 -24.46 -18.53
CA ALA A 276 -0.74 -23.32 -17.74
C ALA A 276 -1.45 -23.73 -16.44
N ASP A 277 -1.07 -23.08 -15.33
CA ASP A 277 -1.83 -23.10 -14.08
C ASP A 277 -3.04 -22.15 -14.16
N ILE A 278 -2.90 -21.02 -14.87
CA ILE A 278 -3.94 -20.00 -15.06
C ILE A 278 -3.98 -19.52 -16.51
N VAL A 279 -5.18 -19.33 -17.04
CA VAL A 279 -5.42 -18.68 -18.34
C VAL A 279 -5.96 -17.26 -18.14
N HIS A 280 -5.20 -16.26 -18.58
CA HIS A 280 -5.56 -14.85 -18.53
C HIS A 280 -6.03 -14.38 -19.91
N TYR A 281 -7.34 -14.23 -20.06
CA TYR A 281 -7.94 -13.70 -21.28
C TYR A 281 -7.90 -12.18 -21.32
N HIS A 282 -7.47 -11.61 -22.45
CA HIS A 282 -7.53 -10.16 -22.65
C HIS A 282 -8.67 -9.80 -23.59
N ARG A 283 -9.52 -8.84 -23.19
CA ARG A 283 -10.69 -8.31 -23.93
C ARG A 283 -11.85 -9.29 -24.12
N LYS A 284 -11.61 -10.48 -24.65
CA LYS A 284 -12.62 -11.52 -24.91
C LYS A 284 -12.00 -12.90 -24.74
N ALA A 285 -12.74 -13.85 -24.17
CA ALA A 285 -12.34 -15.25 -24.17
C ALA A 285 -12.45 -15.88 -25.57
N TRP A 286 -11.41 -16.57 -25.99
CA TRP A 286 -11.33 -17.27 -27.28
C TRP A 286 -10.57 -18.59 -27.14
N GLY A 287 -10.77 -19.49 -28.09
CA GLY A 287 -10.34 -20.88 -27.96
C GLY A 287 -11.28 -21.71 -27.07
N PRO A 288 -11.02 -23.02 -26.91
CA PRO A 288 -11.82 -23.86 -26.03
C PRO A 288 -11.62 -23.38 -24.58
N LEU A 289 -12.71 -23.06 -23.90
CA LEU A 289 -12.68 -22.94 -22.44
C LEU A 289 -12.39 -24.33 -21.90
N THR A 290 -11.15 -24.59 -21.51
CA THR A 290 -10.76 -25.89 -20.98
C THR A 290 -11.50 -26.11 -19.67
N PRO A 291 -12.44 -27.09 -19.58
CA PRO A 291 -13.20 -27.32 -18.36
C PRO A 291 -12.24 -27.57 -17.19
N GLY A 292 -12.50 -26.92 -16.06
CA GLY A 292 -11.68 -27.04 -14.85
C GLY A 292 -10.39 -26.21 -14.80
N LYS A 293 -9.97 -25.56 -15.90
CA LYS A 293 -8.82 -24.64 -15.86
C LYS A 293 -9.21 -23.32 -15.20
N LYS A 294 -8.35 -22.86 -14.29
CA LYS A 294 -8.49 -21.57 -13.61
C LYS A 294 -8.23 -20.46 -14.61
N SER A 295 -9.17 -19.52 -14.71
CA SER A 295 -9.08 -18.46 -15.72
C SER A 295 -9.69 -17.15 -15.24
N LEU A 296 -9.21 -16.05 -15.80
CA LEU A 296 -9.73 -14.72 -15.55
C LEU A 296 -9.74 -13.90 -16.83
N ILE A 297 -10.48 -12.80 -16.83
CA ILE A 297 -10.55 -11.87 -17.97
C ILE A 297 -10.15 -10.46 -17.56
N GLN A 298 -9.35 -9.79 -18.40
CA GLN A 298 -9.06 -8.36 -18.25
C GLN A 298 -9.65 -7.58 -19.41
N TYR A 299 -10.47 -6.57 -19.12
CA TYR A 299 -11.08 -5.73 -20.15
C TYR A 299 -10.20 -4.53 -20.50
N HIS A 300 -10.02 -4.31 -21.81
CA HIS A 300 -9.18 -3.25 -22.39
C HIS A 300 -9.98 -2.27 -23.27
N SER A 301 -11.30 -2.45 -23.39
CA SER A 301 -12.18 -1.60 -24.20
C SER A 301 -13.55 -1.42 -23.53
N PRO A 302 -14.34 -0.37 -23.85
CA PRO A 302 -15.70 -0.22 -23.35
C PRO A 302 -16.65 -1.35 -23.84
N PRO A 303 -17.74 -1.66 -23.09
CA PRO A 303 -18.71 -2.70 -23.47
C PRO A 303 -19.42 -2.46 -24.81
N ARG A 304 -19.58 -1.21 -25.28
CA ARG A 304 -20.20 -0.97 -26.60
C ARG A 304 -19.42 -1.59 -27.75
N GLN A 305 -18.10 -1.76 -27.59
CA GLN A 305 -17.23 -2.44 -28.56
C GLN A 305 -17.19 -3.97 -28.35
N TYR A 306 -17.88 -4.48 -27.33
CA TYR A 306 -17.95 -5.87 -26.96
C TYR A 306 -19.28 -6.16 -26.25
N ARG A 307 -20.32 -6.58 -26.99
CA ARG A 307 -21.57 -7.01 -26.37
C ARG A 307 -21.24 -8.15 -25.39
N PRO A 308 -21.43 -7.97 -24.06
CA PRO A 308 -21.19 -9.01 -23.08
C PRO A 308 -21.98 -10.26 -23.48
N GLY A 309 -21.27 -11.29 -23.93
CA GLY A 309 -21.89 -12.55 -24.31
C GLY A 309 -22.20 -13.41 -23.08
N ALA A 310 -22.81 -14.58 -23.30
CA ALA A 310 -22.97 -15.58 -22.25
C ALA A 310 -21.64 -15.97 -21.58
N SER A 311 -20.51 -15.83 -22.29
CA SER A 311 -19.16 -16.07 -21.79
C SER A 311 -18.73 -15.14 -20.65
N ASP A 312 -19.28 -13.93 -20.54
CA ASP A 312 -18.90 -13.00 -19.46
C ASP A 312 -19.42 -13.44 -18.09
N LYS A 313 -20.52 -14.20 -18.06
CA LYS A 313 -21.04 -14.81 -16.83
C LYS A 313 -20.06 -15.84 -16.26
N ILE A 314 -19.26 -16.47 -17.13
CA ILE A 314 -18.26 -17.45 -16.72
C ILE A 314 -17.21 -16.75 -15.85
N PHE A 315 -16.79 -15.54 -16.20
CA PHE A 315 -15.82 -14.78 -15.41
C PHE A 315 -16.43 -13.97 -14.27
N ASN A 316 -17.61 -14.31 -13.77
CA ASN A 316 -18.18 -13.61 -12.62
C ASN A 316 -17.17 -13.59 -11.45
N LYS A 317 -16.91 -12.42 -10.87
CA LYS A 317 -15.86 -12.15 -9.87
C LYS A 317 -14.40 -12.43 -10.29
N ARG A 318 -14.13 -12.76 -11.55
CA ARG A 318 -12.79 -13.05 -12.11
C ARG A 318 -12.41 -12.05 -13.20
N LYS A 319 -12.76 -10.78 -12.94
CA LYS A 319 -12.60 -9.68 -13.90
C LYS A 319 -11.55 -8.69 -13.41
N LEU A 320 -10.70 -8.28 -14.33
CA LEU A 320 -9.70 -7.23 -14.13
C LEU A 320 -9.98 -6.06 -15.06
N VAL A 321 -9.64 -4.86 -14.59
CA VAL A 321 -9.61 -3.64 -15.38
C VAL A 321 -8.40 -2.81 -15.05
N ILE A 322 -7.89 -2.11 -16.05
CA ILE A 322 -6.80 -1.17 -15.86
C ILE A 322 -7.30 0.04 -15.05
N ALA A 323 -6.46 0.63 -14.20
CA ALA A 323 -6.69 1.88 -13.47
C ALA A 323 -6.82 3.15 -14.37
N GLN A 324 -7.47 3.02 -15.52
CA GLN A 324 -7.76 4.04 -16.52
C GLN A 324 -9.28 4.35 -16.50
N TYR A 325 -9.92 4.50 -17.65
CA TYR A 325 -11.37 4.71 -17.75
C TYR A 325 -12.19 3.42 -17.59
N HIS A 326 -11.58 2.22 -17.76
CA HIS A 326 -12.29 0.94 -17.72
C HIS A 326 -13.12 0.68 -16.46
N PRO A 327 -12.70 1.06 -15.23
CA PRO A 327 -13.49 0.82 -14.02
C PRO A 327 -14.83 1.57 -14.00
N ARG A 328 -15.02 2.57 -14.88
CA ARG A 328 -16.31 3.26 -15.06
C ARG A 328 -17.37 2.35 -15.71
N TYR A 329 -16.93 1.30 -16.41
CA TYR A 329 -17.79 0.37 -17.13
C TYR A 329 -17.93 -0.99 -16.44
N TYR A 330 -16.89 -1.41 -15.73
CA TYR A 330 -16.81 -2.72 -15.08
C TYR A 330 -16.62 -2.51 -13.58
N THR A 331 -17.67 -2.06 -12.91
CA THR A 331 -17.63 -1.69 -11.48
C THR A 331 -17.44 -2.90 -10.56
N ASP A 332 -17.66 -4.11 -11.08
CA ASP A 332 -17.45 -5.40 -10.40
C ASP A 332 -16.04 -5.99 -10.67
N ALA A 333 -15.22 -5.36 -11.50
CA ALA A 333 -13.88 -5.81 -11.83
C ALA A 333 -12.84 -5.23 -10.87
N ALA A 334 -11.82 -6.03 -10.54
CA ALA A 334 -10.73 -5.58 -9.71
C ALA A 334 -9.76 -4.67 -10.51
N ILE A 335 -9.33 -3.58 -9.90
CA ILE A 335 -8.51 -2.55 -10.55
C ILE A 335 -7.02 -2.88 -10.44
N VAL A 336 -6.35 -3.04 -11.58
CA VAL A 336 -4.92 -3.33 -11.71
C VAL A 336 -4.20 -2.20 -12.46
N PRO A 337 -2.89 -2.01 -12.22
CA PRO A 337 -2.11 -1.01 -12.96
C PRO A 337 -1.88 -1.46 -14.41
N ASN A 338 -1.67 -0.49 -15.30
CA ASN A 338 -1.07 -0.76 -16.61
C ASN A 338 0.45 -0.75 -16.42
N LEU A 339 1.12 -1.88 -16.61
CA LEU A 339 2.51 -2.03 -16.26
C LEU A 339 3.42 -1.86 -17.47
N ILE A 340 4.49 -1.09 -17.28
CA ILE A 340 5.66 -0.99 -18.15
C ILE A 340 6.92 -1.21 -17.30
N ASP A 341 7.98 -1.70 -17.92
CA ASP A 341 9.25 -1.90 -17.23
C ASP A 341 10.06 -0.60 -17.28
N ILE A 342 9.84 0.29 -16.30
CA ILE A 342 10.51 1.60 -16.25
C ILE A 342 12.05 1.50 -16.11
N TRP A 343 12.59 0.30 -15.90
CA TRP A 343 14.02 0.02 -15.76
C TRP A 343 14.61 -0.64 -17.01
N ALA A 344 13.79 -0.97 -18.00
CA ALA A 344 14.28 -1.47 -19.28
C ALA A 344 15.04 -0.36 -20.03
N PRO A 345 16.15 -0.67 -20.73
CA PRO A 345 16.98 0.33 -21.41
C PRO A 345 16.20 1.30 -22.30
N GLU A 346 15.18 0.80 -22.99
CA GLU A 346 14.30 1.57 -23.88
C GLU A 346 13.36 2.55 -23.14
N HIS A 347 13.12 2.33 -21.84
CA HIS A 347 12.29 3.18 -20.99
C HIS A 347 13.11 4.13 -20.10
N LEU A 348 14.45 4.10 -20.22
CA LEU A 348 15.34 5.04 -19.54
C LEU A 348 15.47 6.35 -20.33
N PRO A 349 15.63 7.49 -19.64
CA PRO A 349 15.90 8.77 -20.29
C PRO A 349 17.25 8.75 -21.03
N THR A 350 17.30 9.34 -22.22
CA THR A 350 18.57 9.63 -22.92
C THR A 350 18.91 11.12 -22.84
N LYS A 351 20.12 11.47 -23.32
CA LYS A 351 20.56 12.87 -23.35
C LYS A 351 19.68 13.67 -24.30
N LYS A 352 19.00 14.67 -23.76
CA LYS A 352 18.14 15.58 -24.54
C LYS A 352 18.97 16.73 -25.15
N ALA A 353 18.60 17.16 -26.35
CA ALA A 353 19.27 18.25 -27.06
C ALA A 353 19.15 19.57 -26.29
N LYS A 354 20.25 20.34 -26.14
CA LYS A 354 20.29 21.57 -25.31
C LYS A 354 19.79 22.82 -26.03
N ASP A 355 19.85 22.80 -27.35
CA ASP A 355 19.60 23.91 -28.28
C ASP A 355 18.12 23.98 -28.72
N LYS A 356 17.38 22.87 -28.61
CA LYS A 356 15.98 22.77 -29.06
C LYS A 356 15.12 21.96 -28.11
N VAL A 357 13.83 22.28 -28.07
CA VAL A 357 12.81 21.51 -27.35
C VAL A 357 12.17 20.50 -28.29
N LYS A 358 12.36 19.22 -27.99
CA LYS A 358 11.77 18.11 -28.74
C LYS A 358 10.39 17.74 -28.19
N ILE A 359 9.37 17.75 -29.05
CA ILE A 359 7.98 17.41 -28.75
C ILE A 359 7.62 16.15 -29.54
N PHE A 360 7.15 15.13 -28.84
CA PHE A 360 6.72 13.87 -29.44
C PHE A 360 5.19 13.71 -29.32
N TYR A 361 4.55 13.34 -30.43
CA TYR A 361 3.13 12.95 -30.47
C TYR A 361 2.93 11.78 -31.43
N SER A 362 2.16 10.78 -31.01
CA SER A 362 1.78 9.65 -31.86
C SER A 362 0.35 9.18 -31.63
N TRP A 363 -0.27 8.61 -32.67
CA TRP A 363 -1.54 7.89 -32.62
C TRP A 363 -1.54 6.71 -33.60
N ALA A 364 -2.44 5.75 -33.36
CA ALA A 364 -2.57 4.53 -34.18
C ALA A 364 -3.95 4.39 -34.84
N SER A 365 -4.91 5.28 -34.53
CA SER A 365 -6.27 5.18 -35.04
C SER A 365 -6.87 6.57 -35.24
N GLU A 366 -7.54 6.76 -36.38
CA GLU A 366 -8.26 7.99 -36.72
C GLU A 366 -9.74 7.94 -36.30
N MET A 367 -10.12 6.95 -35.48
CA MET A 367 -11.49 6.83 -34.98
C MET A 367 -11.88 8.05 -34.15
N LYS A 368 -12.93 8.76 -34.60
CA LYS A 368 -13.50 9.90 -33.89
C LYS A 368 -14.58 9.44 -32.88
N GLY A 369 -14.66 10.14 -31.75
CA GLY A 369 -15.67 9.93 -30.72
C GLY A 369 -15.36 8.87 -29.64
N GLY A 370 -15.85 9.14 -28.43
CA GLY A 370 -15.72 8.26 -27.27
C GLY A 370 -14.28 8.14 -26.75
N TRP A 371 -13.91 6.95 -26.24
CA TRP A 371 -12.56 6.67 -25.70
C TRP A 371 -11.50 6.37 -26.75
N SER A 372 -11.91 6.30 -28.03
CA SER A 372 -11.01 6.06 -29.15
C SER A 372 -10.49 7.35 -29.78
N ASP A 373 -11.12 8.49 -29.48
CA ASP A 373 -10.76 9.79 -30.02
C ASP A 373 -9.44 10.29 -29.43
N LYS A 374 -8.43 10.46 -30.29
CA LYS A 374 -7.11 10.95 -29.91
C LYS A 374 -6.92 12.45 -30.10
N GLY A 375 -7.94 13.16 -30.60
CA GLY A 375 -7.87 14.59 -30.92
C GLY A 375 -6.69 14.93 -31.83
N SER A 376 -6.35 14.03 -32.76
CA SER A 376 -5.13 14.14 -33.56
C SER A 376 -5.18 15.32 -34.51
N THR A 377 -6.33 15.58 -35.14
CA THR A 377 -6.51 16.74 -36.02
C THR A 377 -6.22 18.06 -35.29
N GLU A 378 -6.81 18.25 -34.11
CA GLU A 378 -6.64 19.45 -33.30
C GLU A 378 -5.23 19.55 -32.71
N THR A 379 -4.66 18.43 -32.27
CA THR A 379 -3.29 18.38 -31.73
C THR A 379 -2.27 18.75 -32.80
N ILE A 380 -2.39 18.20 -34.01
CA ILE A 380 -1.51 18.54 -35.15
C ILE A 380 -1.63 20.02 -35.50
N ALA A 381 -2.86 20.56 -35.57
CA ALA A 381 -3.06 21.98 -35.85
C ALA A 381 -2.39 22.89 -34.79
N ILE A 382 -2.42 22.47 -33.51
CA ILE A 382 -1.71 23.18 -32.43
C ILE A 382 -0.19 23.06 -32.60
N LEU A 383 0.32 21.88 -32.94
CA LEU A 383 1.75 21.64 -33.16
C LEU A 383 2.29 22.44 -34.36
N GLU A 384 1.53 22.59 -35.44
CA GLU A 384 1.91 23.45 -36.56
C GLU A 384 2.00 24.93 -36.16
N LYS A 385 1.09 25.42 -35.31
CA LYS A 385 1.18 26.77 -34.73
C LYS A 385 2.43 26.93 -33.86
N ILE A 386 2.79 25.92 -33.07
CA ILE A 386 4.01 25.90 -32.26
C ILE A 386 5.26 25.93 -33.16
N LYS A 387 5.28 25.11 -34.22
CA LYS A 387 6.37 25.08 -35.20
C LYS A 387 6.55 26.44 -35.90
N ALA A 388 5.46 27.08 -36.30
CA ALA A 388 5.49 28.40 -36.92
C ALA A 388 6.02 29.49 -35.96
N LYS A 389 5.60 29.45 -34.68
CA LYS A 389 6.01 30.44 -33.66
C LYS A 389 7.49 30.31 -33.29
N TYR A 390 7.98 29.09 -33.03
CA TYR A 390 9.32 28.88 -32.48
C TYR A 390 10.37 28.42 -33.49
N LYS A 391 9.97 28.08 -34.72
CA LYS A 391 10.86 27.71 -35.83
C LYS A 391 11.90 26.66 -35.41
N THR A 392 13.18 27.01 -35.44
CA THR A 392 14.31 26.12 -35.14
C THR A 392 14.51 25.83 -33.65
N ALA A 393 13.83 26.56 -32.75
CA ALA A 393 13.91 26.30 -31.30
C ALA A 393 13.12 25.05 -30.87
N VAL A 394 12.31 24.48 -31.76
CA VAL A 394 11.54 23.25 -31.50
C VAL A 394 11.81 22.19 -32.56
N GLU A 395 11.82 20.94 -32.13
CA GLU A 395 11.77 19.76 -33.00
C GLU A 395 10.46 19.03 -32.70
N ILE A 396 9.58 18.91 -33.69
CA ILE A 396 8.28 18.24 -33.51
C ILE A 396 8.32 16.93 -34.28
N VAL A 397 8.14 15.83 -33.56
CA VAL A 397 8.04 14.48 -34.11
C VAL A 397 6.60 14.01 -33.98
N VAL A 398 5.97 13.81 -35.14
CA VAL A 398 4.56 13.40 -35.26
C VAL A 398 4.51 12.06 -35.98
N PHE A 399 4.11 11.01 -35.28
CA PHE A 399 4.06 9.65 -35.83
C PHE A 399 2.64 9.12 -35.93
N ASN A 400 2.29 8.62 -37.12
CA ASN A 400 1.08 7.84 -37.36
C ASN A 400 1.51 6.45 -37.86
N ASN A 401 0.97 5.39 -37.25
CA ASN A 401 1.24 4.00 -37.64
C ASN A 401 2.73 3.62 -37.70
N ARG A 402 3.57 4.18 -36.82
CA ARG A 402 4.98 3.77 -36.66
C ARG A 402 5.12 2.58 -35.71
N SER A 403 6.22 1.84 -35.82
CA SER A 403 6.51 0.73 -34.90
C SER A 403 6.65 1.22 -33.46
N TYR A 404 6.45 0.30 -32.51
CA TYR A 404 6.58 0.62 -31.09
C TYR A 404 8.02 1.04 -30.75
N GLU A 405 9.00 0.34 -31.31
CA GLU A 405 10.43 0.60 -31.12
C GLU A 405 10.83 1.98 -31.62
N GLU A 406 10.39 2.38 -32.82
CA GLU A 406 10.61 3.73 -33.35
C GLU A 406 9.99 4.79 -32.43
N CYS A 407 8.75 4.59 -31.99
CA CYS A 407 8.08 5.53 -31.10
C CYS A 407 8.83 5.70 -29.77
N LEU A 408 9.36 4.60 -29.21
CA LEU A 408 10.05 4.64 -27.94
C LEU A 408 11.42 5.33 -28.05
N LEU A 409 12.17 5.04 -29.11
CA LEU A 409 13.45 5.71 -29.40
C LEU A 409 13.28 7.23 -29.48
N GLU A 410 12.24 7.70 -30.16
CA GLU A 410 11.95 9.13 -30.26
C GLU A 410 11.55 9.74 -28.91
N LYS A 411 10.73 9.04 -28.10
CA LYS A 411 10.35 9.48 -26.75
C LYS A 411 11.55 9.64 -25.83
N GLN A 412 12.55 8.75 -25.89
CA GLN A 412 13.71 8.80 -24.99
C GLN A 412 14.44 10.15 -25.02
N SER A 413 14.50 10.77 -26.21
CA SER A 413 15.13 12.08 -26.43
C SER A 413 14.15 13.25 -26.32
N ALA A 414 12.84 12.99 -26.20
CA ALA A 414 11.80 14.01 -26.16
C ALA A 414 11.80 14.77 -24.82
N HIS A 415 11.55 16.07 -24.88
CA HIS A 415 11.34 16.90 -23.69
C HIS A 415 9.88 16.85 -23.28
N ILE A 416 8.97 16.86 -24.25
CA ILE A 416 7.53 16.82 -24.08
C ILE A 416 6.98 15.61 -24.83
N CYS A 417 6.14 14.82 -24.17
CA CYS A 417 5.34 13.77 -24.79
C CYS A 417 3.87 14.14 -24.66
N ILE A 418 3.16 14.22 -25.78
CA ILE A 418 1.72 14.46 -25.80
C ILE A 418 1.03 13.11 -25.99
N ASP A 419 0.02 12.85 -25.16
CA ASP A 419 -0.90 11.72 -25.30
C ASP A 419 -2.34 12.29 -25.36
N GLU A 420 -3.30 11.48 -24.94
CA GLU A 420 -4.72 11.74 -24.80
C GLU A 420 -5.09 13.07 -24.11
N CYS A 421 -5.29 14.13 -24.89
CA CYS A 421 -5.75 15.45 -24.41
C CYS A 421 -7.28 15.64 -24.54
N VAL A 422 -7.98 14.68 -25.14
CA VAL A 422 -9.44 14.75 -25.32
C VAL A 422 -10.12 14.08 -24.13
N THR A 423 -9.75 12.82 -23.85
CA THR A 423 -10.46 12.04 -22.84
C THR A 423 -9.90 12.20 -21.44
N GLY A 424 -10.71 11.89 -20.43
CA GLY A 424 -10.34 11.95 -19.01
C GLY A 424 -9.35 10.88 -18.53
N SER A 425 -8.54 10.27 -19.40
CA SER A 425 -7.72 9.08 -19.13
C SER A 425 -6.25 9.24 -19.54
N TYR A 426 -5.44 8.21 -19.29
CA TYR A 426 -4.06 8.04 -19.76
C TYR A 426 -3.91 6.68 -20.47
N HIS A 427 -2.81 6.49 -21.22
CA HIS A 427 -2.47 5.22 -21.88
C HIS A 427 -1.00 4.83 -21.63
N LEU A 428 -0.53 3.74 -22.27
CA LEU A 428 0.86 3.31 -22.18
C LEU A 428 1.83 4.41 -22.62
N GLN A 429 1.48 5.17 -23.66
CA GLN A 429 2.24 6.32 -24.15
C GLN A 429 2.46 7.38 -23.06
N SER A 430 1.46 7.66 -22.22
CA SER A 430 1.63 8.52 -21.06
C SER A 430 2.67 7.98 -20.08
N LEU A 431 2.59 6.68 -19.74
CA LEU A 431 3.53 6.06 -18.79
C LEU A 431 4.96 6.03 -19.35
N GLU A 432 5.12 5.73 -20.65
CA GLU A 432 6.40 5.72 -21.34
C GLU A 432 7.04 7.10 -21.34
N GLY A 433 6.27 8.16 -21.64
CA GLY A 433 6.73 9.55 -21.58
C GLY A 433 7.24 9.92 -20.19
N CYS A 434 6.48 9.57 -19.14
CA CYS A 434 6.92 9.79 -17.76
C CYS A 434 8.18 8.97 -17.43
N SER A 435 8.26 7.73 -17.91
CA SER A 435 9.40 6.84 -17.68
C SER A 435 10.69 7.38 -18.27
N VAL A 436 10.66 8.00 -19.45
CA VAL A 436 11.86 8.63 -20.06
C VAL A 436 12.10 10.06 -19.55
N GLY A 437 11.44 10.44 -18.46
CA GLY A 437 11.58 11.76 -17.84
C GLY A 437 11.17 12.92 -18.74
N ALA A 438 10.20 12.72 -19.63
CA ALA A 438 9.57 13.78 -20.40
C ALA A 438 8.41 14.40 -19.61
N LEU A 439 8.16 15.69 -19.84
CA LEU A 439 6.90 16.31 -19.46
C LEU A 439 5.79 15.66 -20.28
N THR A 440 4.97 14.85 -19.63
CA THR A 440 3.91 14.11 -20.30
C THR A 440 2.59 14.86 -20.12
N ILE A 441 1.95 15.20 -21.23
CA ILE A 441 0.72 15.98 -21.28
C ILE A 441 -0.45 15.06 -21.67
N ASN A 442 -1.49 15.04 -20.84
CA ASN A 442 -2.75 14.36 -21.11
C ASN A 442 -3.89 15.09 -20.37
N ASN A 443 -5.15 14.63 -20.48
CA ASN A 443 -6.28 15.23 -19.79
C ASN A 443 -6.85 14.35 -18.67
N VAL A 444 -5.99 13.64 -17.92
CA VAL A 444 -6.42 12.76 -16.81
C VAL A 444 -7.34 13.51 -15.83
N ASP A 445 -8.57 13.01 -15.68
CA ASP A 445 -9.58 13.60 -14.83
C ASP A 445 -9.52 13.08 -13.38
N GLN A 446 -10.33 13.68 -12.50
CA GLN A 446 -10.32 13.36 -11.07
C GLN A 446 -10.72 11.90 -10.79
N GLN A 447 -11.59 11.31 -11.61
CA GLN A 447 -12.03 9.93 -11.43
C GLN A 447 -10.89 8.97 -11.79
N THR A 448 -10.20 9.18 -12.90
CA THR A 448 -9.01 8.40 -13.26
C THR A 448 -7.88 8.55 -12.22
N LYS A 449 -7.67 9.76 -11.67
CA LYS A 449 -6.73 9.95 -10.54
C LYS A 449 -7.11 9.11 -9.32
N SER A 450 -8.40 8.94 -9.03
CA SER A 450 -8.84 8.08 -7.94
C SER A 450 -8.50 6.59 -8.18
N PHE A 451 -8.54 6.14 -9.44
CA PHE A 451 -8.15 4.78 -9.81
C PHE A 451 -6.63 4.60 -9.75
N ILE A 452 -5.84 5.57 -10.23
CA ILE A 452 -4.38 5.63 -10.04
C ILE A 452 -4.03 5.55 -8.56
N ARG A 453 -4.68 6.35 -7.72
CA ARG A 453 -4.52 6.29 -6.26
C ARG A 453 -4.86 4.91 -5.71
N SER A 454 -5.88 4.26 -6.23
CA SER A 454 -6.26 2.93 -5.77
C SER A 454 -5.15 1.90 -5.99
N VAL A 455 -4.31 2.06 -7.02
CA VAL A 455 -3.17 1.16 -7.31
C VAL A 455 -1.85 1.61 -6.66
N THR A 456 -1.58 2.91 -6.55
CA THR A 456 -0.30 3.43 -6.04
C THR A 456 -0.33 3.85 -4.56
N GLY A 457 -1.52 4.00 -4.00
CA GLY A 457 -1.73 4.66 -2.70
C GLY A 457 -1.48 6.17 -2.70
N GLN A 458 -1.17 6.80 -3.85
CA GLN A 458 -0.79 8.20 -3.94
C GLN A 458 -1.90 9.10 -4.47
N PHE A 459 -1.93 10.33 -3.98
CA PHE A 459 -2.86 11.36 -4.45
C PHE A 459 -2.35 12.19 -5.62
N SER A 460 -1.04 12.20 -5.83
CA SER A 460 -0.39 12.85 -6.96
C SER A 460 -0.28 11.89 -8.15
N ASP A 461 -0.15 12.46 -9.34
CA ASP A 461 0.11 11.77 -10.61
C ASP A 461 1.26 12.49 -11.35
N PRO A 462 1.96 11.81 -12.28
CA PRO A 462 3.15 12.37 -12.93
C PRO A 462 2.83 13.24 -14.16
N PHE A 463 1.54 13.48 -14.44
CA PHE A 463 1.11 14.12 -15.69
C PHE A 463 0.90 15.62 -15.54
N LEU A 464 1.15 16.36 -16.62
CA LEU A 464 0.62 17.70 -16.79
C LEU A 464 -0.76 17.60 -17.43
N ARG A 465 -1.77 18.10 -16.72
CA ARG A 465 -3.13 18.10 -17.23
C ARG A 465 -3.33 19.24 -18.25
N SER A 466 -3.75 18.89 -19.47
CA SER A 466 -4.17 19.84 -20.51
C SER A 466 -5.37 19.32 -21.29
N SER A 467 -6.37 20.18 -21.50
CA SER A 467 -7.32 20.02 -22.60
C SER A 467 -6.70 20.51 -23.92
N LEU A 468 -7.32 20.16 -25.05
CA LEU A 468 -6.96 20.73 -26.35
C LEU A 468 -6.97 22.27 -26.35
N SER A 469 -7.93 22.90 -25.67
CA SER A 469 -8.04 24.37 -25.58
C SER A 469 -6.89 25.03 -24.82
N GLN A 470 -6.22 24.32 -23.91
CA GLN A 470 -5.11 24.83 -23.11
C GLN A 470 -3.74 24.38 -23.63
N LEU A 471 -3.71 23.37 -24.52
CA LEU A 471 -2.47 22.73 -24.96
C LEU A 471 -1.52 23.73 -25.62
N PHE A 472 -2.01 24.63 -26.47
CA PHE A 472 -1.17 25.65 -27.11
C PHE A 472 -0.48 26.56 -26.09
N ILE A 473 -1.22 27.03 -25.09
CA ILE A 473 -0.69 27.95 -24.05
C ILE A 473 0.35 27.23 -23.19
N GLN A 474 0.06 25.99 -22.79
CA GLN A 474 1.00 25.19 -21.98
C GLN A 474 2.28 24.86 -22.75
N LEU A 475 2.18 24.48 -24.03
CA LEU A 475 3.35 24.24 -24.87
C LEU A 475 4.20 25.51 -24.99
N CYS A 476 3.58 26.67 -25.24
CA CYS A 476 4.30 27.94 -25.26
C CYS A 476 5.07 28.19 -23.96
N TYR A 477 4.38 28.09 -22.83
CA TYR A 477 4.98 28.30 -21.51
C TYR A 477 6.22 27.42 -21.31
N PHE A 478 6.13 26.11 -21.55
CA PHE A 478 7.25 25.20 -21.29
C PHE A 478 8.40 25.30 -22.31
N ILE A 479 8.12 25.71 -23.55
CA ILE A 479 9.16 26.03 -24.53
C ILE A 479 9.95 27.27 -24.08
N GLU A 480 9.24 28.30 -23.62
CA GLU A 480 9.82 29.56 -23.13
C GLU A 480 10.48 29.39 -21.74
N ASN A 481 10.10 28.37 -20.97
CA ASN A 481 10.55 28.11 -19.60
C ASN A 481 11.23 26.73 -19.46
N ARG A 482 12.33 26.56 -20.19
CA ARG A 482 13.06 25.29 -20.29
C ARG A 482 13.49 24.69 -18.94
N PRO A 483 14.01 25.44 -17.95
CA PRO A 483 14.35 24.86 -16.65
C PRO A 483 13.15 24.21 -15.94
N GLN A 484 11.96 24.81 -16.04
CA GLN A 484 10.72 24.29 -15.48
C GLN A 484 10.25 23.04 -16.23
N LEU A 485 10.40 23.02 -17.56
CA LEU A 485 10.13 21.84 -18.39
C LEU A 485 10.99 20.65 -17.96
N GLU A 486 12.31 20.84 -17.85
CA GLU A 486 13.24 19.79 -17.44
C GLU A 486 12.99 19.35 -15.99
N ALA A 487 12.68 20.28 -15.09
CA ALA A 487 12.32 19.96 -13.71
C ALA A 487 11.05 19.10 -13.64
N LYS A 488 10.03 19.40 -14.44
CA LYS A 488 8.80 18.60 -14.51
C LYS A 488 9.04 17.22 -15.10
N GLY A 489 9.87 17.11 -16.14
CA GLY A 489 10.27 15.80 -16.68
C GLY A 489 10.99 14.93 -15.64
N ARG A 490 11.94 15.51 -14.88
CA ARG A 490 12.60 14.82 -13.75
C ARG A 490 11.61 14.42 -12.66
N GLN A 491 10.66 15.28 -12.32
CA GLN A 491 9.60 14.96 -11.35
C GLN A 491 8.73 13.80 -11.83
N ALA A 492 8.37 13.74 -13.11
CA ALA A 492 7.61 12.65 -13.69
C ALA A 492 8.36 11.31 -13.57
N ARG A 493 9.66 11.29 -13.92
CA ARG A 493 10.51 10.10 -13.74
C ARG A 493 10.58 9.67 -12.28
N ALA A 494 10.93 10.59 -11.38
CA ALA A 494 11.06 10.29 -9.95
C ALA A 494 9.75 9.77 -9.36
N TRP A 495 8.61 10.27 -9.84
CA TRP A 495 7.30 9.74 -9.45
C TRP A 495 7.11 8.30 -9.93
N MET A 496 7.47 7.97 -11.17
CA MET A 496 7.39 6.60 -11.69
C MET A 496 8.27 5.64 -10.88
N GLU A 497 9.52 6.01 -10.61
CA GLU A 497 10.44 5.18 -9.82
C GLU A 497 9.92 4.93 -8.39
N LYS A 498 9.29 5.95 -7.79
CA LYS A 498 8.79 5.85 -6.42
C LYS A 498 7.45 5.12 -6.31
N HIS A 499 6.55 5.33 -7.28
CA HIS A 499 5.13 5.00 -7.15
C HIS A 499 4.58 4.09 -8.24
N TRP A 500 5.30 3.94 -9.35
CA TRP A 500 4.96 3.06 -10.47
C TRP A 500 6.00 1.97 -10.73
N ASP A 501 6.77 1.62 -9.71
CA ASP A 501 7.78 0.58 -9.79
C ASP A 501 7.12 -0.78 -10.14
N PRO A 502 7.43 -1.38 -11.30
CA PRO A 502 6.80 -2.62 -11.74
C PRO A 502 7.05 -3.77 -10.76
N GLN A 503 8.19 -3.79 -10.06
CA GLN A 503 8.50 -4.82 -9.06
C GLN A 503 7.53 -4.79 -7.87
N LYS A 504 7.03 -3.61 -7.50
CA LYS A 504 6.06 -3.45 -6.41
C LYS A 504 4.64 -3.68 -6.90
N LEU A 505 4.31 -3.10 -8.05
CA LEU A 505 2.96 -3.09 -8.58
C LEU A 505 2.51 -4.44 -9.17
N ILE A 506 3.45 -5.31 -9.59
CA ILE A 506 3.11 -6.64 -10.10
C ILE A 506 2.39 -7.52 -9.08
N HIS A 507 2.57 -7.25 -7.78
CA HIS A 507 1.91 -8.00 -6.72
C HIS A 507 0.38 -7.99 -6.82
N ARG A 508 -0.23 -6.94 -7.39
CA ARG A 508 -1.68 -6.92 -7.64
C ARG A 508 -2.15 -8.00 -8.61
N TYR A 509 -1.39 -8.22 -9.68
CA TYR A 509 -1.68 -9.30 -10.62
C TYR A 509 -1.43 -10.66 -9.97
N LEU A 510 -0.32 -10.82 -9.24
CA LEU A 510 -0.06 -12.07 -8.50
C LEU A 510 -1.20 -12.38 -7.53
N GLN A 511 -1.64 -11.41 -6.72
CA GLN A 511 -2.77 -11.62 -5.82
C GLN A 511 -4.02 -12.09 -6.58
N ALA A 512 -4.39 -11.43 -7.69
CA ALA A 512 -5.53 -11.86 -8.49
C ALA A 512 -5.38 -13.28 -9.04
N TYR A 513 -4.17 -13.64 -9.53
CA TYR A 513 -3.88 -14.99 -10.00
C TYR A 513 -4.04 -16.03 -8.91
N PHE A 514 -3.45 -15.81 -7.73
CA PHE A 514 -3.57 -16.73 -6.61
C PHE A 514 -5.00 -16.82 -6.09
N ASP A 515 -5.72 -15.71 -6.02
CA ASP A 515 -7.11 -15.71 -5.60
C ASP A 515 -7.98 -16.55 -6.56
N VAL A 516 -7.81 -16.39 -7.88
CA VAL A 516 -8.52 -17.23 -8.86
C VAL A 516 -8.09 -18.69 -8.76
N PHE A 517 -6.80 -18.95 -8.60
CA PHE A 517 -6.29 -20.32 -8.50
C PHE A 517 -6.85 -21.04 -7.26
N LEU A 518 -6.88 -20.36 -6.12
CA LEU A 518 -7.25 -20.92 -4.82
C LEU A 518 -8.73 -20.81 -4.48
N HIS A 519 -9.45 -19.83 -5.02
CA HIS A 519 -10.81 -19.53 -4.58
C HIS A 519 -11.79 -19.37 -5.74
N ASP A 520 -11.31 -19.42 -6.99
CA ASP A 520 -12.13 -19.19 -8.19
C ASP A 520 -12.83 -17.83 -8.24
N GLU A 521 -12.33 -16.85 -7.49
CA GLU A 521 -12.78 -15.46 -7.49
C GLU A 521 -11.59 -14.55 -7.16
N ILE A 522 -11.63 -13.30 -7.60
CA ILE A 522 -10.66 -12.29 -7.21
C ILE A 522 -11.20 -11.63 -5.94
N ARG A 523 -10.44 -11.69 -4.85
CA ARG A 523 -10.83 -11.04 -3.60
C ARG A 523 -10.49 -9.54 -3.69
N PRO A 524 -11.19 -8.69 -2.91
CA PRO A 524 -10.84 -7.27 -2.84
C PRO A 524 -9.36 -7.08 -2.51
N PHE A 525 -8.67 -6.23 -3.27
CA PHE A 525 -7.28 -5.89 -2.97
C PHE A 525 -7.20 -5.24 -1.60
N ASP A 526 -6.40 -5.84 -0.71
CA ASP A 526 -6.33 -5.43 0.67
C ASP A 526 -5.60 -4.07 0.76
N LYS A 527 -6.24 -3.06 1.39
CA LYS A 527 -5.64 -1.70 1.45
C LYS A 527 -4.42 -1.67 2.38
N ALA A 528 -4.32 -2.61 3.32
CA ALA A 528 -3.28 -2.62 4.36
C ALA A 528 -1.97 -3.31 3.93
N SER A 529 -2.06 -4.35 3.10
CA SER A 529 -0.91 -5.20 2.72
C SER A 529 0.16 -4.47 1.90
N PHE A 530 -0.21 -3.40 1.21
CA PHE A 530 0.70 -2.59 0.39
C PHE A 530 1.66 -1.70 1.18
N SER A 531 1.33 -1.39 2.45
CA SER A 531 2.08 -0.42 3.25
C SER A 531 3.14 -1.04 4.17
N GLN A 532 3.07 -2.35 4.44
CA GLN A 532 3.90 -2.97 5.48
C GLN A 532 5.07 -3.82 4.96
N SER A 533 5.11 -4.16 3.67
CA SER A 533 6.03 -5.20 3.16
C SER A 533 7.27 -4.69 2.39
N PHE A 534 7.41 -3.39 2.10
CA PHE A 534 8.45 -2.93 1.15
C PHE A 534 9.18 -1.62 1.50
N ASP A 535 9.20 -1.21 2.77
CA ASP A 535 10.21 -0.24 3.24
C ASP A 535 11.57 -0.94 3.39
N TYR A 536 12.20 -1.30 2.27
CA TYR A 536 13.59 -1.75 2.25
C TYR A 536 14.45 -0.78 1.44
N ARG A 537 15.39 -0.15 2.15
CA ARG A 537 16.36 0.79 1.59
C ARG A 537 17.27 0.04 0.61
N MET A 538 17.24 0.41 -0.66
CA MET A 538 18.43 0.27 -1.49
C MET A 538 19.46 1.28 -0.98
N SER A 539 20.56 0.78 -0.41
CA SER A 539 21.74 1.58 -0.10
C SER A 539 22.44 1.94 -1.41
N THR A 540 22.05 3.05 -2.03
CA THR A 540 22.88 3.74 -3.03
C THR A 540 23.31 5.08 -2.45
N ASN A 541 24.61 5.18 -2.17
CA ASN A 541 25.27 6.43 -1.77
C ASN A 541 25.22 7.42 -2.93
N VAL A 542 24.31 8.38 -2.89
CA VAL A 542 24.38 9.58 -3.73
C VAL A 542 24.29 10.79 -2.80
N LYS A 543 25.44 11.45 -2.60
CA LYS A 543 25.52 12.78 -1.97
C LYS A 543 24.97 13.79 -2.98
N ILE A 544 23.88 14.46 -2.64
CA ILE A 544 23.44 15.67 -3.33
C ILE A 544 23.51 16.80 -2.30
N SER A 545 24.37 17.78 -2.60
CA SER A 545 24.61 18.99 -1.83
C SER A 545 23.56 20.06 -2.13
N ASP A 546 23.17 20.81 -1.09
CA ASP A 546 22.25 21.94 -1.12
C ASP A 546 22.75 23.14 -1.96
N SER A 547 21.81 23.83 -2.61
CA SER A 547 21.51 25.26 -2.40
C SER A 547 20.66 25.85 -3.55
N ASN A 548 19.49 26.41 -3.24
CA ASN A 548 19.20 27.86 -3.37
C ASN A 548 17.71 28.20 -3.26
N ARG A 549 17.48 29.34 -2.60
CA ARG A 549 16.19 30.00 -2.30
C ARG A 549 15.75 30.94 -3.44
N LEU A 550 14.49 31.41 -3.29
CA LEU A 550 13.77 32.53 -3.95
C LEU A 550 12.89 32.08 -5.13
N GLY A 551 11.66 32.57 -5.34
CA GLY A 551 10.97 33.71 -4.74
C GLY A 551 9.45 33.66 -5.00
N ASP A 552 8.79 34.64 -4.42
CA ASP A 552 7.36 34.84 -4.21
C ASP A 552 6.65 35.40 -5.46
N HIS A 553 5.44 34.95 -5.80
CA HIS A 553 4.51 35.70 -6.64
C HIS A 553 3.04 35.33 -6.38
N ARG A 554 2.28 36.33 -5.94
CA ARG A 554 0.81 36.38 -5.82
C ARG A 554 0.14 36.40 -7.18
N LEU A 555 -1.04 35.77 -7.30
CA LEU A 555 -2.03 36.11 -8.31
C LEU A 555 -3.42 36.29 -7.70
N LEU A 556 -4.04 37.37 -8.15
CA LEU A 556 -5.36 37.91 -7.85
C LEU A 556 -6.46 37.03 -8.44
N THR A 557 -7.57 36.90 -7.71
CA THR A 557 -8.88 36.62 -8.31
C THR A 557 -9.91 37.55 -7.69
N SER A 558 -10.62 38.27 -8.56
CA SER A 558 -11.67 39.26 -8.27
C SER A 558 -12.92 38.62 -7.65
N GLU A 559 -13.34 39.10 -6.49
CA GLU A 559 -14.64 38.81 -5.88
C GLU A 559 -15.55 40.04 -5.94
N LYS A 560 -16.84 39.78 -6.15
CA LYS A 560 -17.92 40.75 -5.94
C LYS A 560 -17.95 41.11 -4.45
N THR A 561 -17.93 42.41 -4.18
CA THR A 561 -17.75 43.02 -2.87
C THR A 561 -18.94 42.78 -1.92
N LEU A 562 -18.63 42.18 -0.77
CA LEU A 562 -19.32 42.45 0.50
C LEU A 562 -18.63 43.64 1.19
N PRO A 563 -19.29 44.38 2.09
CA PRO A 563 -18.78 45.64 2.62
C PRO A 563 -17.42 45.49 3.33
N GLU A 564 -16.51 46.41 3.02
CA GLU A 564 -15.16 46.52 3.58
C GLU A 564 -15.19 46.54 5.11
N TYR A 565 -14.60 45.51 5.73
CA TYR A 565 -14.29 45.51 7.15
C TYR A 565 -12.95 46.24 7.35
N LYS A 566 -13.00 47.46 7.91
CA LYS A 566 -11.80 48.17 8.35
C LYS A 566 -11.22 47.46 9.57
N HIS A 567 -9.97 47.02 9.48
CA HIS A 567 -9.22 46.53 10.64
C HIS A 567 -9.23 47.60 11.75
N PRO A 568 -9.56 47.26 13.00
CA PRO A 568 -9.38 48.21 14.10
C PRO A 568 -7.89 48.47 14.28
N GLU A 569 -7.45 49.68 13.94
CA GLU A 569 -6.12 50.18 14.27
C GLU A 569 -5.97 50.26 15.79
N GLY A 570 -4.92 49.65 16.34
CA GLY A 570 -4.56 49.85 17.75
C GLY A 570 -4.71 48.65 18.68
N ILE A 571 -4.83 47.40 18.21
CA ILE A 571 -4.67 46.24 19.10
C ILE A 571 -3.19 46.17 19.52
N PRO A 572 -2.85 46.31 20.82
CA PRO A 572 -1.47 46.18 21.26
C PRO A 572 -1.01 44.76 20.96
N ALA A 573 0.08 44.62 20.20
CA ALA A 573 0.72 43.33 19.96
C ALA A 573 1.18 42.75 21.30
N ARG A 574 0.30 42.01 21.98
CA ARG A 574 0.67 41.16 23.12
C ARG A 574 1.59 40.07 22.57
N ILE A 575 2.88 40.39 22.63
CA ILE A 575 4.06 39.55 22.50
C ILE A 575 3.89 38.48 21.42
N ALA A 576 4.27 38.81 20.18
CA ALA A 576 4.79 37.80 19.27
C ALA A 576 6.05 37.20 19.91
N THR A 577 5.87 36.24 20.82
CA THR A 577 7.00 35.50 21.40
C THR A 577 7.70 34.83 20.24
N ALA A 578 9.03 34.89 20.20
CA ALA A 578 9.91 34.61 19.06
C ALA A 578 9.80 33.22 18.38
N ASN A 579 8.77 32.40 18.65
CA ASN A 579 8.71 30.97 18.33
C ASN A 579 7.37 30.44 17.73
N GLY A 580 6.44 31.28 17.26
CA GLY A 580 5.21 30.83 16.56
C GLY A 580 4.34 31.97 16.00
N ARG A 581 3.32 31.66 15.20
CA ARG A 581 2.33 32.63 14.66
C ARG A 581 1.29 32.96 15.74
N PRO A 582 0.89 34.22 15.91
CA PRO A 582 -0.18 34.57 16.85
C PRO A 582 -1.54 34.04 16.36
N ILE A 583 -2.39 33.62 17.30
CA ILE A 583 -3.73 33.12 16.97
C ILE A 583 -4.61 34.17 16.29
N THR A 584 -4.32 35.47 16.48
CA THR A 584 -5.01 36.59 15.84
C THR A 584 -5.01 36.54 14.32
N GLU A 585 -4.05 35.85 13.69
CA GLU A 585 -4.04 35.60 12.25
C GLU A 585 -5.15 34.63 11.78
N LEU A 586 -5.77 33.90 12.70
CA LEU A 586 -6.92 33.05 12.43
C LEU A 586 -8.24 33.74 12.75
N TYR A 587 -8.23 34.88 13.43
CA TYR A 587 -9.44 35.60 13.81
C TYR A 587 -10.30 35.91 12.58
N ARG A 588 -11.56 35.44 12.60
CA ARG A 588 -12.53 35.65 11.51
C ARG A 588 -12.03 35.24 10.11
N LYS A 589 -11.05 34.35 10.03
CA LYS A 589 -10.47 33.90 8.75
C LYS A 589 -11.45 33.12 7.87
N TYR A 590 -12.45 32.49 8.47
CA TYR A 590 -13.44 31.62 7.85
C TYR A 590 -14.86 32.07 8.21
N VAL A 591 -15.10 33.37 8.19
CA VAL A 591 -16.43 33.95 8.47
C VAL A 591 -17.49 33.34 7.55
N GLY A 592 -18.54 32.81 8.14
CA GLY A 592 -19.69 32.27 7.41
C GLY A 592 -19.55 30.80 6.97
N GLU A 593 -18.34 30.26 7.05
CA GLU A 593 -17.99 28.92 6.56
C GLU A 593 -18.42 27.79 7.52
N GLU A 594 -18.36 26.56 7.01
CA GLU A 594 -18.49 25.36 7.82
C GLU A 594 -17.11 24.79 8.19
N ILE A 595 -16.91 24.54 9.48
CA ILE A 595 -15.69 23.91 10.01
C ILE A 595 -16.00 22.52 10.54
N TYR A 596 -15.14 21.55 10.24
CA TYR A 596 -15.27 20.15 10.64
C TYR A 596 -14.16 19.80 11.63
N ILE A 597 -14.53 19.26 12.80
CA ILE A 597 -13.63 18.87 13.87
C ILE A 597 -13.69 17.36 14.07
N PHE A 598 -12.55 16.70 13.91
CA PHE A 598 -12.38 15.26 14.03
C PHE A 598 -11.72 14.89 15.36
N GLY A 599 -12.45 14.18 16.20
CA GLY A 599 -11.99 13.55 17.44
C GLY A 599 -11.63 12.07 17.27
N ALA A 600 -11.16 11.43 18.33
CA ALA A 600 -10.62 10.07 18.29
C ALA A 600 -11.64 8.96 18.62
N GLY A 601 -12.93 9.24 18.61
CA GLY A 601 -14.00 8.30 18.93
C GLY A 601 -14.38 7.34 17.78
N PRO A 602 -15.14 6.26 18.08
CA PRO A 602 -15.57 5.23 17.13
C PRO A 602 -16.18 5.72 15.82
N SER A 603 -17.02 6.75 15.84
CA SER A 603 -17.70 7.28 14.65
C SER A 603 -16.73 7.83 13.60
N LEU A 604 -15.49 8.16 13.97
CA LEU A 604 -14.48 8.59 13.02
C LEU A 604 -14.17 7.52 11.96
N PHE A 605 -14.30 6.23 12.31
CA PHE A 605 -14.09 5.13 11.35
C PHE A 605 -15.31 4.84 10.47
N GLN A 606 -16.46 5.43 10.80
CA GLN A 606 -17.70 5.27 10.03
C GLN A 606 -17.85 6.36 8.97
N VAL A 607 -17.03 7.41 9.02
CA VAL A 607 -17.04 8.44 7.98
C VAL A 607 -16.20 8.07 6.78
N GLU A 608 -16.75 8.31 5.60
CA GLU A 608 -15.98 8.35 4.36
C GLU A 608 -15.13 9.62 4.37
N ALA A 609 -13.92 9.52 4.92
CA ALA A 609 -13.00 10.64 5.12
C ALA A 609 -12.98 11.61 3.93
N ASP A 610 -12.77 11.08 2.72
CA ASP A 610 -12.57 11.88 1.51
C ASP A 610 -13.73 12.84 1.18
N ARG A 611 -14.93 12.67 1.76
CA ARG A 611 -16.06 13.62 1.62
C ARG A 611 -15.80 15.01 2.20
N PHE A 612 -14.90 15.13 3.19
CA PHE A 612 -14.57 16.44 3.78
C PHE A 612 -13.31 17.06 3.15
N ARG A 613 -12.76 16.44 2.10
CA ARG A 613 -11.62 17.04 1.38
C ARG A 613 -12.02 18.37 0.75
N GLY A 614 -11.20 19.39 0.96
CA GLY A 614 -11.47 20.75 0.53
C GLY A 614 -12.45 21.51 1.44
N LYS A 615 -12.91 20.89 2.53
CA LYS A 615 -13.54 21.58 3.66
C LYS A 615 -12.48 22.02 4.65
N ILE A 616 -12.83 22.95 5.54
CA ILE A 616 -11.95 23.41 6.61
C ILE A 616 -12.01 22.38 7.74
N CYS A 617 -10.88 21.71 8.00
CA CYS A 617 -10.84 20.53 8.84
C CYS A 617 -9.80 20.62 9.96
N PHE A 618 -10.22 20.26 11.17
CA PHE A 618 -9.39 20.17 12.37
C PHE A 618 -9.25 18.72 12.80
N GLY A 619 -8.02 18.24 12.94
CA GLY A 619 -7.74 16.95 13.58
C GLY A 619 -7.32 17.17 15.03
N ILE A 620 -8.05 16.59 15.98
CA ILE A 620 -7.65 16.60 17.39
C ILE A 620 -6.70 15.44 17.67
N ASN A 621 -5.55 15.76 18.26
CA ASN A 621 -4.51 14.80 18.64
C ASN A 621 -4.20 13.85 17.46
N TYR A 622 -4.51 12.56 17.58
CA TYR A 622 -4.20 11.54 16.57
C TYR A 622 -5.24 11.39 15.45
N ALA A 623 -6.35 12.15 15.45
CA ALA A 623 -7.41 12.02 14.44
C ALA A 623 -6.91 12.18 12.98
N PHE A 624 -5.78 12.86 12.80
CA PHE A 624 -5.11 12.98 11.49
C PHE A 624 -4.64 11.64 10.91
N GLU A 625 -4.55 10.57 11.71
CA GLU A 625 -4.24 9.21 11.22
C GLU A 625 -5.35 8.68 10.31
N VAL A 626 -6.61 9.02 10.64
CA VAL A 626 -7.77 8.64 9.84
C VAL A 626 -8.06 9.69 8.77
N ILE A 627 -7.85 10.96 9.11
CA ILE A 627 -8.06 12.11 8.20
C ILE A 627 -6.72 12.81 7.91
N PRO A 628 -5.87 12.25 7.03
CA PRO A 628 -4.51 12.74 6.82
C PRO A 628 -4.42 14.05 6.03
N TRP A 629 -5.52 14.75 5.76
CA TRP A 629 -5.51 16.02 5.01
C TRP A 629 -6.23 17.14 5.76
N VAL A 630 -6.39 17.01 7.08
CA VAL A 630 -6.84 18.13 7.93
C VAL A 630 -5.94 19.36 7.77
N ASP A 631 -6.54 20.55 7.76
CA ASP A 631 -5.84 21.84 7.64
C ASP A 631 -5.08 22.20 8.91
N TYR A 632 -5.70 21.91 10.06
CA TYR A 632 -5.21 22.24 11.39
C TYR A 632 -5.10 20.97 12.25
N ILE A 633 -3.99 20.85 12.98
CA ILE A 633 -3.82 19.80 13.99
C ILE A 633 -3.78 20.46 15.35
N PHE A 634 -4.76 20.08 16.17
CA PHE A 634 -4.98 20.65 17.48
C PHE A 634 -4.42 19.72 18.56
N VAL A 635 -3.45 20.21 19.35
CA VAL A 635 -2.78 19.40 20.38
C VAL A 635 -2.64 20.20 21.69
N HIS A 636 -3.05 19.60 22.81
CA HIS A 636 -2.89 20.20 24.16
C HIS A 636 -1.79 19.60 25.01
N VAL A 637 -1.34 18.38 24.66
CA VAL A 637 -0.47 17.58 25.53
C VAL A 637 0.87 17.36 24.85
N LEU A 638 1.95 17.46 25.62
CA LEU A 638 3.32 17.39 25.10
C LEU A 638 3.65 16.05 24.46
N GLU A 639 3.23 14.94 25.10
CA GLU A 639 3.48 13.60 24.58
C GLU A 639 2.90 13.41 23.16
N PRO A 640 1.61 13.70 22.90
CA PRO A 640 1.09 13.72 21.53
C PRO A 640 1.85 14.64 20.59
N TYR A 641 2.18 15.86 21.01
CA TYR A 641 2.91 16.79 20.13
C TYR A 641 4.29 16.26 19.71
N GLU A 642 5.07 15.73 20.66
CA GLU A 642 6.41 15.19 20.44
C GLU A 642 6.42 14.01 19.46
N VAL A 643 5.35 13.21 19.52
CA VAL A 643 5.13 12.09 18.61
C VAL A 643 4.70 12.62 17.24
N ILE A 644 3.69 13.47 17.18
CA ILE A 644 3.06 13.93 15.93
C ILE A 644 4.03 14.76 15.08
N LYS A 645 4.81 15.66 15.69
CA LYS A 645 5.73 16.55 14.97
C LYS A 645 6.80 15.80 14.17
N LYS A 646 7.12 14.55 14.53
CA LYS A 646 8.09 13.71 13.82
C LYS A 646 7.53 13.08 12.55
N HIS A 647 6.20 13.11 12.39
CA HIS A 647 5.49 12.35 11.37
C HIS A 647 4.69 13.23 10.41
N ILE A 648 4.73 14.55 10.58
CA ILE A 648 3.93 15.48 9.77
C ILE A 648 4.78 16.66 9.32
N ASP A 649 5.05 16.72 8.01
CA ASP A 649 6.05 17.62 7.44
C ASP A 649 5.61 19.10 7.36
N ASN A 650 4.31 19.43 7.18
CA ASN A 650 3.92 20.79 6.77
C ASN A 650 2.54 21.31 7.26
N ARG A 651 1.88 20.62 8.20
CA ARG A 651 0.52 21.04 8.63
C ARG A 651 0.58 22.12 9.71
N LYS A 652 -0.47 22.94 9.78
CA LYS A 652 -0.59 24.02 10.75
C LYS A 652 -0.94 23.41 12.11
N PHE A 653 -0.01 23.47 13.03
CA PHE A 653 -0.29 23.12 14.43
C PHE A 653 -0.99 24.27 15.11
N VAL A 654 -1.90 23.95 16.03
CA VAL A 654 -2.48 24.94 16.93
C VAL A 654 -2.25 24.48 18.37
N LEU A 655 -1.50 25.26 19.14
CA LEU A 655 -0.93 24.87 20.43
C LEU A 655 -1.29 25.90 21.51
N PRO A 656 -1.67 25.47 22.72
CA PRO A 656 -1.91 26.40 23.83
C PRO A 656 -0.60 26.97 24.34
N GLU A 657 -0.62 28.22 24.80
CA GLU A 657 0.56 28.86 25.39
C GLU A 657 1.10 28.10 26.61
N THR A 658 0.26 27.37 27.36
CA THR A 658 0.75 26.57 28.48
C THR A 658 1.60 25.42 28.04
N LEU A 659 1.32 24.80 26.89
CA LEU A 659 2.19 23.78 26.32
C LEU A 659 3.53 24.37 25.89
N VAL A 660 3.53 25.64 25.47
CA VAL A 660 4.74 26.42 25.18
C VAL A 660 5.53 26.73 26.47
N ARG A 661 4.84 26.94 27.61
CA ARG A 661 5.44 27.32 28.91
C ARG A 661 5.81 26.14 29.82
N GLN A 662 5.10 25.00 29.77
CA GLN A 662 5.16 23.88 30.72
C GLN A 662 6.43 23.00 30.62
N TRP A 663 7.45 23.42 29.88
CA TRP A 663 8.76 22.77 29.96
C TRP A 663 9.53 23.34 31.16
N GLN A 664 9.33 22.75 32.34
CA GLN A 664 10.14 23.10 33.52
C GLN A 664 11.58 22.63 33.33
N PRO A 665 12.57 23.45 33.72
CA PRO A 665 13.98 23.11 33.60
C PRO A 665 14.33 21.93 34.52
N ASP A 666 15.20 21.06 34.04
CA ASP A 666 16.07 20.27 34.91
C ASP A 666 16.90 21.26 35.74
N PRO A 667 16.73 21.32 37.08
CA PRO A 667 17.45 22.27 37.94
C PRO A 667 18.98 22.15 37.80
N ALA A 668 19.49 21.01 37.33
CA ALA A 668 20.92 20.74 37.21
C ALA A 668 21.56 21.32 35.93
N LYS A 669 20.79 21.83 34.95
CA LYS A 669 21.33 22.27 33.65
C LYS A 669 21.11 23.77 33.43
N ARG A 670 22.09 24.58 33.84
CA ARG A 670 22.17 26.05 33.71
C ARG A 670 22.31 26.58 32.26
N VAL A 671 21.77 25.89 31.26
CA VAL A 671 21.67 26.40 29.90
C VAL A 671 20.26 26.15 29.39
N THR A 672 19.44 27.19 29.34
CA THR A 672 18.20 27.22 28.52
C THR A 672 18.19 28.49 27.67
N PRO A 673 17.64 28.40 26.44
CA PRO A 673 16.29 28.94 26.29
C PRO A 673 15.37 28.09 25.38
N HIS A 674 14.07 28.12 25.70
CA HIS A 674 12.89 27.77 24.91
C HIS A 674 12.90 26.46 24.08
N ARG A 675 12.13 25.46 24.52
CA ARG A 675 11.87 24.24 23.74
C ARG A 675 10.38 23.96 23.55
N VAL A 676 9.66 24.88 22.91
CA VAL A 676 8.90 24.43 21.74
C VAL A 676 9.97 24.22 20.66
N PRO A 677 9.99 23.10 19.93
CA PRO A 677 10.95 22.90 18.86
C PRO A 677 10.91 24.11 17.93
N THR A 678 12.03 24.85 17.86
CA THR A 678 12.32 25.99 16.98
C THR A 678 12.09 25.71 15.49
N VAL A 679 11.65 24.50 15.14
CA VAL A 679 11.47 23.99 13.80
C VAL A 679 10.07 24.24 13.22
N ASN A 680 9.04 24.57 14.02
CA ASN A 680 7.70 24.82 13.45
C ASN A 680 7.24 26.29 13.57
N ARG A 681 7.89 27.16 12.79
CA ARG A 681 7.51 28.58 12.63
C ARG A 681 6.07 28.78 12.13
N ASN A 682 5.40 27.73 11.66
CA ASN A 682 4.03 27.77 11.14
C ASN A 682 2.97 27.36 12.17
N ALA A 683 3.35 27.04 13.42
CA ALA A 683 2.39 26.74 14.49
C ALA A 683 1.70 28.02 14.99
N PHE A 684 0.40 27.97 15.21
CA PHE A 684 -0.39 29.04 15.84
C PHE A 684 -0.44 28.83 17.35
N ILE A 685 -0.08 29.86 18.11
CA ILE A 685 -0.07 29.84 19.57
C ILE A 685 -1.25 30.65 20.09
N TYR A 686 -2.07 30.05 20.96
CA TYR A 686 -3.22 30.71 21.55
C TYR A 686 -3.13 30.82 23.08
N PRO A 687 -3.56 31.96 23.66
CA PRO A 687 -3.69 32.11 25.09
C PRO A 687 -4.88 31.30 25.60
N ILE A 688 -4.76 30.76 26.82
CA ILE A 688 -5.83 29.96 27.42
C ILE A 688 -6.43 30.65 28.63
N GLN A 689 -7.74 30.54 28.79
CA GLN A 689 -8.42 30.99 30.00
C GLN A 689 -7.99 30.12 31.18
N ASP A 690 -7.82 30.73 32.36
CA ASP A 690 -7.27 30.11 33.60
C ASP A 690 -7.40 28.58 33.61
N PRO A 691 -6.32 27.83 33.30
CA PRO A 691 -6.38 26.38 33.17
C PRO A 691 -6.68 25.67 34.50
N HIS A 692 -6.55 26.36 35.63
CA HIS A 692 -6.75 25.79 36.95
C HIS A 692 -8.22 25.90 37.41
N SER A 693 -8.97 26.87 36.90
CA SER A 693 -10.40 26.97 37.18
C SER A 693 -11.18 25.83 36.52
N ARG A 694 -11.68 24.91 37.36
CA ARG A 694 -12.59 23.83 36.97
C ARG A 694 -14.06 24.24 37.01
N ASP A 695 -14.36 25.44 37.50
CA ASP A 695 -15.71 25.96 37.62
C ASP A 695 -16.15 26.60 36.28
N LEU A 696 -17.06 25.92 35.57
CA LEU A 696 -17.61 26.40 34.30
C LEU A 696 -18.29 27.76 34.43
N SER A 697 -18.88 28.07 35.59
CA SER A 697 -19.60 29.33 35.81
C SER A 697 -18.67 30.55 35.82
N LYS A 698 -17.37 30.33 36.05
CA LYS A 698 -16.32 31.35 36.05
C LYS A 698 -15.62 31.50 34.70
N LYS A 699 -16.09 30.80 33.66
CA LYS A 699 -15.53 30.87 32.32
C LYS A 699 -16.35 31.85 31.48
N GLU A 700 -15.66 32.69 30.71
CA GLU A 700 -16.30 33.66 29.82
C GLU A 700 -16.03 33.26 28.36
N LEU A 701 -17.04 33.28 27.49
CA LEU A 701 -16.86 33.01 26.07
C LEU A 701 -16.75 34.32 25.29
N SER A 702 -15.52 34.80 25.06
CA SER A 702 -15.24 35.93 24.18
C SER A 702 -14.77 35.45 22.81
N LEU A 703 -15.35 36.00 21.74
CA LEU A 703 -14.84 35.85 20.36
C LEU A 703 -14.17 37.14 19.87
N GLY A 704 -13.71 38.03 20.76
CA GLY A 704 -12.92 39.20 20.38
C GLY A 704 -11.57 38.79 19.79
N ALA A 705 -10.91 39.67 19.02
CA ALA A 705 -9.60 39.37 18.44
C ALA A 705 -8.54 39.02 19.50
N ASP A 706 -8.66 39.60 20.70
CA ASP A 706 -7.82 39.42 21.88
C ASP A 706 -8.31 38.30 22.82
N ALA A 707 -9.32 37.54 22.41
CA ALA A 707 -9.90 36.49 23.23
C ALA A 707 -8.87 35.40 23.59
N SER A 708 -8.95 34.98 24.86
CA SER A 708 -8.32 33.75 25.31
C SER A 708 -9.22 32.57 24.99
N ILE A 709 -8.65 31.54 24.37
CA ILE A 709 -9.40 30.34 23.99
C ILE A 709 -9.80 29.59 25.26
N PHE A 710 -11.03 29.10 25.21
CA PHE A 710 -11.69 28.39 26.29
C PHE A 710 -11.08 27.00 26.35
N THR A 711 -10.53 26.66 27.51
CA THR A 711 -10.01 25.34 27.80
C THR A 711 -10.59 24.89 29.13
N TRP A 712 -11.22 23.72 29.15
CA TRP A 712 -11.78 23.15 30.36
C TRP A 712 -11.30 21.71 30.56
N SER A 713 -12.10 20.71 30.20
CA SER A 713 -11.78 19.31 30.47
C SER A 713 -11.28 18.54 29.25
N SER A 714 -11.49 19.05 28.03
CA SER A 714 -11.08 18.37 26.79
C SER A 714 -10.43 19.32 25.78
N THR A 715 -9.53 18.77 24.94
CA THR A 715 -9.04 19.43 23.72
C THR A 715 -10.20 19.81 22.77
N THR A 716 -11.29 19.04 22.79
CA THR A 716 -12.48 19.29 21.97
C THR A 716 -13.06 20.67 22.21
N HIS A 717 -13.11 21.11 23.47
CA HIS A 717 -13.64 22.42 23.86
C HIS A 717 -12.88 23.57 23.21
N SER A 718 -11.55 23.48 23.23
CA SER A 718 -10.67 24.49 22.66
C SER A 718 -10.75 24.52 21.14
N ALA A 719 -10.91 23.37 20.50
CA ALA A 719 -11.12 23.28 19.06
C ALA A 719 -12.46 23.89 18.63
N ILE A 720 -13.53 23.67 19.40
CA ILE A 720 -14.86 24.28 19.16
C ILE A 720 -14.78 25.79 19.31
N HIS A 721 -14.21 26.29 20.40
CA HIS A 721 -14.07 27.72 20.61
C HIS A 721 -13.16 28.34 19.52
N LEU A 722 -12.06 27.71 19.16
CA LEU A 722 -11.22 28.22 18.07
C LEU A 722 -11.95 28.27 16.73
N ALA A 723 -12.74 27.26 16.37
CA ALA A 723 -13.52 27.29 15.14
C ALA A 723 -14.52 28.46 15.13
N ALA A 724 -15.14 28.75 16.28
CA ALA A 724 -16.00 29.93 16.44
C ALA A 724 -15.23 31.25 16.33
N TYR A 725 -14.06 31.35 16.98
CA TYR A 725 -13.15 32.50 16.89
C TYR A 725 -12.71 32.78 15.45
N MET A 726 -12.59 31.72 14.63
CA MET A 726 -12.26 31.81 13.22
C MET A 726 -13.44 32.23 12.34
N GLY A 727 -14.64 32.41 12.91
CA GLY A 727 -15.83 32.90 12.22
C GLY A 727 -16.75 31.81 11.66
N ALA A 728 -16.57 30.54 12.06
CA ALA A 728 -17.43 29.46 11.57
C ALA A 728 -18.90 29.74 11.87
N ARG A 729 -19.76 29.57 10.86
CA ARG A 729 -21.22 29.60 11.04
C ARG A 729 -21.75 28.26 11.53
N ILE A 730 -21.14 27.17 11.07
CA ILE A 730 -21.48 25.80 11.46
C ILE A 730 -20.20 25.05 11.85
N ILE A 731 -20.23 24.42 13.03
CA ILE A 731 -19.15 23.59 13.54
C ILE A 731 -19.66 22.15 13.62
N ASN A 732 -19.11 21.27 12.79
CA ASN A 732 -19.49 19.86 12.73
C ASN A 732 -18.48 18.99 13.50
N LEU A 733 -18.94 18.24 14.50
CA LEU A 733 -18.13 17.34 15.31
C LEU A 733 -18.28 15.90 14.80
N ILE A 734 -17.17 15.22 14.58
CA ILE A 734 -17.10 13.83 14.13
C ILE A 734 -16.08 13.10 15.01
N GLY A 735 -16.35 11.86 15.41
CA GLY A 735 -15.47 11.15 16.34
C GLY A 735 -15.54 11.67 17.78
N MET A 736 -16.64 12.34 18.15
CA MET A 736 -16.91 12.83 19.51
C MET A 736 -18.07 12.02 20.11
N ASP A 737 -17.83 10.73 20.27
CA ASP A 737 -18.86 9.75 20.59
C ASP A 737 -19.21 9.68 22.08
N TYR A 738 -18.27 10.02 22.95
CA TYR A 738 -18.34 9.83 24.42
C TYR A 738 -18.76 8.40 24.82
N GLN A 739 -18.49 7.40 23.96
CA GLN A 739 -18.91 6.02 24.13
C GLN A 739 -17.73 5.06 24.00
N LEU A 740 -17.85 3.88 24.61
CA LEU A 740 -16.84 2.85 24.55
C LEU A 740 -16.90 2.07 23.23
N TYR A 741 -15.73 1.77 22.68
CA TYR A 741 -15.51 0.67 21.73
C TYR A 741 -15.87 -0.68 22.40
N PRO A 742 -16.12 -1.74 21.62
CA PRO A 742 -16.38 -3.08 22.14
C PRO A 742 -15.29 -3.64 23.07
N ASN A 743 -14.07 -3.10 22.98
CA ASN A 743 -12.94 -3.45 23.84
C ASN A 743 -12.83 -2.59 25.11
N GLY A 744 -13.86 -1.82 25.45
CA GLY A 744 -13.93 -0.99 26.66
C GLY A 744 -13.15 0.32 26.60
N LYS A 745 -12.57 0.69 25.45
CA LYS A 745 -11.79 1.94 25.27
C LYS A 745 -12.66 3.06 24.73
N VAL A 746 -12.30 4.33 24.97
CA VAL A 746 -13.07 5.48 24.42
C VAL A 746 -12.45 6.06 23.15
N HIS A 747 -11.15 5.86 22.95
CA HIS A 747 -10.41 6.35 21.80
C HIS A 747 -9.79 5.19 21.02
N PHE A 748 -9.57 5.40 19.73
CA PHE A 748 -8.85 4.41 18.93
C PHE A 748 -7.38 4.31 19.34
N PRO A 749 -6.78 3.11 19.23
CA PRO A 749 -5.34 2.95 19.39
C PRO A 749 -4.62 3.63 18.23
N SER A 750 -3.94 4.74 18.53
CA SER A 750 -3.04 5.39 17.58
C SER A 750 -1.87 4.47 17.26
N LYS A 751 -1.47 4.42 15.98
CA LYS A 751 -0.24 3.69 15.60
C LYS A 751 1.02 4.36 16.14
N TYR A 752 0.92 5.65 16.49
CA TYR A 752 2.01 6.45 17.05
C TYR A 752 1.98 6.51 18.58
N SER A 753 0.86 6.16 19.23
CA SER A 753 0.76 6.06 20.69
C SER A 753 -0.19 4.95 21.13
N LYS A 754 0.38 3.93 21.80
CA LYS A 754 -0.38 2.82 22.38
C LYS A 754 -1.09 3.21 23.68
N THR A 755 -0.63 4.27 24.35
CA THR A 755 -1.14 4.77 25.64
C THR A 755 -2.39 5.63 25.49
N TYR A 756 -2.57 6.32 24.35
CA TYR A 756 -3.68 7.25 24.15
C TYR A 756 -5.08 6.61 24.21
N ALA A 757 -5.17 5.29 24.08
CA ALA A 757 -6.44 4.55 24.05
C ALA A 757 -6.96 4.12 25.44
N SER A 758 -6.28 4.46 26.55
CA SER A 758 -6.60 3.94 27.90
C SER A 758 -7.36 4.90 28.82
N GLN A 759 -8.07 5.90 28.30
CA GLN A 759 -8.88 6.81 29.14
C GLN A 759 -10.14 6.12 29.70
N ASP A 760 -10.56 6.51 30.91
CA ASP A 760 -11.74 5.97 31.60
C ASP A 760 -13.04 6.71 31.25
N TRP A 761 -14.17 6.15 31.70
CA TRP A 761 -15.51 6.69 31.45
C TRP A 761 -15.81 8.01 32.19
N HIS A 762 -15.24 8.20 33.39
CA HIS A 762 -15.54 9.35 34.24
C HIS A 762 -15.02 10.67 33.66
N ALA A 763 -13.97 10.62 32.84
CA ALA A 763 -13.51 11.77 32.06
C ALA A 763 -14.56 12.25 31.02
N ASN A 764 -15.33 11.33 30.41
CA ASN A 764 -16.25 11.68 29.31
C ASN A 764 -17.50 12.43 29.75
N HIS A 765 -17.99 12.19 30.97
CA HIS A 765 -19.16 12.94 31.47
C HIS A 765 -18.85 14.43 31.60
N ARG A 766 -17.64 14.77 32.06
CA ARG A 766 -17.17 16.16 32.10
C ARG A 766 -16.96 16.71 30.70
N HIS A 767 -16.40 15.94 29.77
CA HIS A 767 -16.26 16.40 28.39
C HIS A 767 -17.61 16.84 27.80
N ARG A 768 -18.63 15.99 27.95
CA ARG A 768 -19.98 16.25 27.45
C ARG A 768 -20.60 17.53 28.03
N GLN A 769 -20.48 17.76 29.34
CA GLN A 769 -21.00 18.98 29.97
C GLN A 769 -20.42 20.27 29.36
N GLY A 770 -19.13 20.25 28.99
CA GLY A 770 -18.46 21.41 28.41
C GLY A 770 -18.87 21.65 26.98
N ASP A 771 -19.13 20.58 26.22
CA ASP A 771 -19.61 20.67 24.84
C ASP A 771 -21.06 21.19 24.80
N GLU A 772 -21.91 20.74 25.74
CA GLU A 772 -23.28 21.25 25.91
C GLU A 772 -23.28 22.73 26.31
N TRP A 773 -22.42 23.12 27.26
CA TRP A 773 -22.25 24.52 27.67
C TRP A 773 -21.78 25.40 26.50
N LEU A 774 -20.73 25.01 25.77
CA LEU A 774 -20.23 25.75 24.60
C LEU A 774 -21.28 25.86 23.50
N THR A 775 -22.00 24.77 23.23
CA THR A 775 -23.05 24.75 22.21
C THR A 775 -24.15 25.77 22.53
N LEU A 776 -24.57 25.84 23.79
CA LEU A 776 -25.58 26.81 24.23
C LEU A 776 -25.09 28.26 24.08
N HIS A 777 -23.86 28.55 24.50
CA HIS A 777 -23.29 29.91 24.42
C HIS A 777 -23.01 30.35 22.98
N LEU A 778 -22.52 29.45 22.13
CA LEU A 778 -22.28 29.73 20.71
C LEU A 778 -23.57 29.91 19.91
N LYS A 779 -24.64 29.20 20.30
CA LYS A 779 -25.96 29.39 19.69
C LYS A 779 -26.47 30.82 19.87
N ASN A 780 -26.21 31.45 21.03
CA ASN A 780 -26.56 32.85 21.28
C ASN A 780 -25.77 33.84 20.39
N GLN A 781 -24.68 33.36 19.78
CA GLN A 781 -23.86 34.12 18.84
C GLN A 781 -24.12 33.70 17.37
N ASN A 782 -25.24 33.03 17.10
CA ASN A 782 -25.63 32.52 15.78
C ASN A 782 -24.65 31.50 15.16
N ILE A 783 -23.90 30.77 16.00
CA ILE A 783 -22.99 29.70 15.57
C ILE A 783 -23.61 28.36 15.95
N LEU A 784 -23.80 27.49 14.96
CA LEU A 784 -24.44 26.19 15.15
C LEU A 784 -23.40 25.08 15.32
N VAL A 785 -23.37 24.45 16.49
CA VAL A 785 -22.55 23.25 16.73
C VAL A 785 -23.40 21.99 16.51
N ARG A 786 -22.93 21.07 15.66
CA ARG A 786 -23.60 19.81 15.32
C ARG A 786 -22.70 18.64 15.66
N ASN A 787 -23.15 17.74 16.53
CA ASN A 787 -22.47 16.45 16.69
C ASN A 787 -23.02 15.43 15.69
N LEU A 788 -22.23 15.12 14.65
CA LEU A 788 -22.63 14.20 13.59
C LEU A 788 -22.36 12.73 13.94
N SER A 789 -21.73 12.44 15.08
CA SER A 789 -21.41 11.07 15.51
C SER A 789 -22.64 10.17 15.65
N HIS A 790 -23.81 10.73 15.95
CA HIS A 790 -25.06 9.95 16.08
C HIS A 790 -25.72 9.63 14.73
N ILE A 791 -25.68 10.55 13.77
CA ILE A 791 -26.31 10.41 12.44
C ILE A 791 -25.63 9.33 11.60
N LEU A 792 -24.32 9.19 11.78
CA LEU A 792 -23.51 8.21 11.06
C LEU A 792 -23.83 6.77 11.47
N ARG A 793 -24.35 6.55 12.68
CA ARG A 793 -24.66 5.22 13.21
C ARG A 793 -25.96 4.64 12.66
N THR A 794 -26.96 5.49 12.42
CA THR A 794 -28.27 5.05 11.90
C THR A 794 -28.23 4.64 10.42
N ARG A 795 -27.12 4.92 9.72
CA ARG A 795 -26.90 4.44 8.34
C ARG A 795 -26.06 3.16 8.25
N ALA A 796 -25.46 2.73 9.36
CA ALA A 796 -24.59 1.56 9.43
C ALA A 796 -25.28 0.32 10.05
N ARG A 797 -26.50 0.50 10.59
CA ARG A 797 -27.47 -0.56 10.85
C ARG A 797 -28.46 -0.58 9.70
#